data_AF-A0A4Z0YJ24-F1
#
_entry.id   AF-A0A4Z0YJ24-F1
#
_cell.length_a   1.000
_cell.length_b   1.000
_cell.length_c   1.000
_cell.angle_alpha   90.00
_cell.angle_beta   90.00
_cell.angle_gamma   90.00
#
_symmetry.space_group_name_H-M   'P 1'
#
loop_
_entity.id
_entity.type
_entity.pdbx_description
1 polymer ?
#
loop_
_entity_poly.entity_id
_entity_poly.type
_entity_poly.pdbx_seq_one_letter_code
_entity_poly.pdbx_strand_id
1 'polypeptide(L)'
;MPPHEGLVHLKVDDWRDSNVEFIGSEIDHKVKYNSAATEPAWQGMGERPGSISGGLNNSSYIILHSYKVGSKDGEEKLGHDIFFWLGSKSTQDEAGTAAYKTVELDEYLHGTATQHRELQTEPSDDFVALFSRIRILSGGVRSGFTHVETEQEPKETLMLLRVFKHPSAKRADSIMVYEVEPTWQSLDESDVFVLERNDKIWVWQGKNCSPMEKAKAAQVVHDMTVAKHIDVEVLSQSESRSRTVVNLLGGEDAEGPFKAVRPIVSRESQRPHKLWRLSDASGTLELDVVKEGHGMTKSDLDSNDVFLLDTGNRIWVWQGSGASRAEKDLWIKVAEAYARHVSDTAENGDTRLSPIAKVVDGHESITFVKAARDLRHLSLFPSLPCVEFDNSNESRPLADTPETMDLNEAQAYVQASLHDLFKAFQRVPGSAVLIRYIQSSYQDDPIRSAIELVLVIFFVRYLLSPSYPTHGSNYIKLREDEIDELVKEWEPEPLVAEQSAFEENEAERVPVVIGTVINLASYNFYNFNSNESIKEKAVQTLRTYGVGPCGPPQFYGTQDVHMQTEADIASFLGTQSAIVYAHAFSTITSVLPSFCKRGDVIVADRMVNYSIRKGLEASRSTIRWYSHNDMADLERVMAKVAEEQSKRKALTRRFIVTEGLFEMVGDCSDLPKLIELKEKYKFRLALDETNSFGVLGRNGRGLTEAQNVDAESVDVIVGSLTGPLCAAGGFCAGSTDVVRHQRINALAYTYSAALPAMSAVTASETLNVLQCNPDILIQCRENIRAMRAQLDPRSDWVICTSDPENPVMLLVFKPDVIQSRRLSIEDQERLFSDCAEESLVNGVLITRLKTMPLISSLGPKDTDVNIRPALKVCITSGLSKKEIEKAGVTIRHAITKVMTRKTNRLSGSTS
;
A
#
# COMPACT_ATOMS: atom_id res chain seq x y z
N MET A 1 0.58 46.38 -29.54
CA MET A 1 1.60 45.34 -29.29
C MET A 1 0.96 43.99 -29.56
N PRO A 2 1.63 43.09 -30.29
CA PRO A 2 1.06 41.78 -30.63
C PRO A 2 1.03 40.82 -29.41
N PRO A 3 0.16 39.80 -29.44
CA PRO A 3 -0.39 39.14 -28.24
C PRO A 3 0.42 37.93 -27.74
N HIS A 4 1.75 38.03 -27.64
CA HIS A 4 2.60 36.92 -27.21
C HIS A 4 3.46 37.19 -25.95
N GLU A 5 3.32 38.33 -25.30
CA GLU A 5 4.11 38.68 -24.10
C GLU A 5 3.26 38.78 -22.82
N GLY A 6 2.23 37.93 -22.68
CA GLY A 6 1.28 37.96 -21.55
C GLY A 6 1.25 36.70 -20.68
N LEU A 7 1.93 35.63 -21.08
CA LEU A 7 2.16 34.48 -20.21
C LEU A 7 3.54 34.66 -19.61
N VAL A 8 3.60 34.98 -18.32
CA VAL A 8 4.82 34.74 -17.54
C VAL A 8 5.09 33.25 -17.73
N HIS A 9 6.11 32.91 -18.52
CA HIS A 9 6.59 31.53 -18.57
C HIS A 9 6.71 31.07 -17.11
N LEU A 10 6.08 29.95 -16.77
CA LEU A 10 6.40 29.25 -15.52
C LEU A 10 7.91 29.25 -15.44
N LYS A 11 8.46 29.81 -14.36
CA LYS A 11 9.88 29.70 -14.09
C LYS A 11 10.18 28.21 -14.24
N VAL A 12 11.06 27.87 -15.17
CA VAL A 12 11.50 26.49 -15.31
C VAL A 12 12.26 26.24 -14.03
N ASP A 13 11.57 25.67 -13.04
CA ASP A 13 12.17 25.34 -11.76
C ASP A 13 13.24 24.30 -12.07
N ASP A 14 14.50 24.73 -12.00
CA ASP A 14 15.63 23.82 -12.06
C ASP A 14 15.49 22.92 -10.83
N TRP A 15 15.72 21.62 -10.97
CA TRP A 15 15.74 20.73 -9.80
C TRP A 15 16.79 21.17 -8.77
N ARG A 16 17.76 21.99 -9.21
CA ARG A 16 18.68 22.73 -8.36
C ARG A 16 18.00 23.70 -7.39
N ASP A 17 16.83 24.22 -7.69
CA ASP A 17 16.06 25.08 -6.77
C ASP A 17 15.18 24.28 -5.78
N SER A 18 15.30 22.94 -5.75
CA SER A 18 14.48 22.05 -4.92
C SER A 18 15.25 21.46 -3.74
N ASN A 19 14.52 20.86 -2.79
CA ASN A 19 15.09 20.16 -1.64
C ASN A 19 15.92 18.90 -2.01
N VAL A 20 15.93 18.49 -3.29
CA VAL A 20 16.77 17.38 -3.76
C VAL A 20 18.14 17.82 -4.32
N GLU A 21 18.39 19.12 -4.50
CA GLU A 21 19.66 19.64 -5.03
C GLU A 21 20.87 19.09 -4.25
N PHE A 22 20.74 19.14 -2.93
CA PHE A 22 21.82 18.85 -1.98
C PHE A 22 22.03 17.36 -1.70
N ILE A 23 21.23 16.44 -2.26
CA ILE A 23 21.43 14.99 -2.05
C ILE A 23 22.81 14.57 -2.56
N GLY A 24 23.68 14.02 -1.71
CA GLY A 24 25.06 13.67 -2.03
C GLY A 24 26.07 14.82 -1.89
N SER A 25 25.65 16.00 -1.40
CA SER A 25 26.56 17.10 -1.04
C SER A 25 27.08 16.96 0.40
N GLU A 26 28.11 17.73 0.77
CA GLU A 26 28.65 17.73 2.14
C GLU A 26 27.57 18.01 3.21
N ILE A 27 26.57 18.83 2.89
CA ILE A 27 25.49 19.13 3.84
C ILE A 27 24.57 17.92 4.05
N ASP A 28 24.31 17.13 3.01
CA ASP A 28 23.53 15.89 3.09
C ASP A 28 24.27 14.83 3.89
N HIS A 29 25.57 14.64 3.63
CA HIS A 29 26.45 13.78 4.44
C HIS A 29 26.44 14.19 5.92
N LYS A 30 26.57 15.50 6.21
CA LYS A 30 26.51 16.02 7.59
C LYS A 30 25.16 15.79 8.27
N VAL A 31 24.05 15.97 7.54
CA VAL A 31 22.70 15.73 8.07
C VAL A 31 22.48 14.23 8.34
N LYS A 32 22.89 13.37 7.42
CA LYS A 32 22.81 11.91 7.58
C LYS A 32 23.69 11.43 8.74
N TYR A 33 24.91 11.95 8.89
CA TYR A 33 25.77 11.66 10.04
C TYR A 33 25.10 12.08 11.35
N ASN A 34 24.55 13.29 11.43
CA ASN A 34 23.87 13.78 12.63
C ASN A 34 22.65 12.91 12.97
N SER A 35 21.90 12.44 11.97
CA SER A 35 20.81 11.49 12.16
C SER A 35 21.32 10.15 12.68
N ALA A 36 22.34 9.57 12.04
CA ALA A 36 22.95 8.30 12.43
C ALA A 36 23.53 8.37 13.86
N ALA A 37 24.11 9.50 14.26
CA ALA A 37 24.64 9.69 15.61
C ALA A 37 23.56 9.66 16.72
N THR A 38 22.29 9.84 16.38
CA THR A 38 21.18 9.73 17.35
C THR A 38 20.69 8.30 17.56
N GLU A 39 21.05 7.35 16.68
CA GLU A 39 20.66 5.95 16.77
C GLU A 39 21.44 5.25 17.90
N PRO A 40 20.76 4.75 18.96
CA PRO A 40 21.43 4.08 20.07
C PRO A 40 22.26 2.87 19.65
N ALA A 41 21.89 2.19 18.55
CA ALA A 41 22.61 1.01 18.06
C ALA A 41 24.03 1.30 17.54
N TRP A 42 24.33 2.54 17.15
CA TRP A 42 25.63 2.92 16.56
C TRP A 42 26.64 3.48 17.56
N GLN A 43 26.21 3.79 18.79
CA GLN A 43 27.08 4.39 19.79
C GLN A 43 28.25 3.48 20.17
N GLY A 44 29.48 3.96 19.95
CA GLY A 44 30.72 3.24 20.27
C GLY A 44 31.13 2.17 19.24
N MET A 45 30.41 2.06 18.12
CA MET A 45 30.77 1.16 17.02
C MET A 45 31.95 1.71 16.23
N GLY A 46 32.91 0.84 15.87
CA GLY A 46 34.10 1.23 15.11
C GLY A 46 35.28 1.76 15.95
N GLU A 47 35.13 1.93 17.28
CA GLU A 47 36.21 2.43 18.15
C GLU A 47 37.26 1.36 18.54
N ARG A 48 36.91 0.07 18.45
CA ARG A 48 37.78 -1.06 18.83
C ARG A 48 37.67 -2.22 17.83
N PRO A 49 38.75 -2.99 17.62
CA PRO A 49 38.68 -4.23 16.84
C PRO A 49 37.77 -5.26 17.53
N GLY A 50 36.94 -5.97 16.75
CA GLY A 50 36.03 -6.97 17.29
C GLY A 50 35.45 -7.87 16.20
N SER A 51 35.17 -9.12 16.56
CA SER A 51 34.41 -10.09 15.76
C SER A 51 33.20 -10.58 16.53
N ILE A 52 32.08 -10.81 15.84
CA ILE A 52 30.82 -11.28 16.40
C ILE A 52 30.72 -12.80 16.23
N SER A 53 30.31 -13.50 17.30
CA SER A 53 29.92 -14.91 17.25
C SER A 53 28.43 -15.04 17.57
N GLY A 54 27.61 -15.52 16.63
CA GLY A 54 26.16 -15.60 16.81
C GLY A 54 25.46 -16.33 15.66
N GLY A 55 24.21 -16.76 15.87
CA GLY A 55 23.36 -17.36 14.84
C GLY A 55 22.59 -16.30 14.03
N LEU A 56 22.31 -16.60 12.77
CA LEU A 56 21.50 -15.81 11.84
C LEU A 56 20.18 -16.56 11.57
N ASN A 57 19.09 -15.86 11.27
CA ASN A 57 17.86 -16.47 10.75
C ASN A 57 17.64 -16.08 9.27
N ASN A 58 16.56 -16.53 8.61
CA ASN A 58 16.30 -16.15 7.20
C ASN A 58 15.76 -14.71 7.01
N SER A 59 15.90 -13.82 7.98
CA SER A 59 15.64 -12.37 7.83
C SER A 59 16.92 -11.64 7.36
N SER A 60 16.88 -10.32 7.27
CA SER A 60 18.06 -9.51 6.92
C SER A 60 18.83 -9.03 8.15
N TYR A 61 20.16 -9.01 8.07
CA TYR A 61 21.05 -8.60 9.17
C TYR A 61 22.18 -7.69 8.69
N ILE A 62 22.73 -6.89 9.59
CA ILE A 62 23.93 -6.07 9.34
C ILE A 62 24.99 -6.45 10.37
N ILE A 63 26.21 -6.72 9.89
CA ILE A 63 27.35 -7.13 10.69
C ILE A 63 28.53 -6.19 10.38
N LEU A 64 29.04 -5.52 11.39
CA LEU A 64 30.26 -4.71 11.29
C LEU A 64 31.47 -5.52 11.78
N HIS A 65 32.50 -5.62 10.95
CA HIS A 65 33.81 -6.15 11.32
C HIS A 65 34.86 -5.04 11.24
N SER A 66 35.54 -4.78 12.36
CA SER A 66 36.58 -3.76 12.45
C SER A 66 37.93 -4.39 12.75
N TYR A 67 38.95 -4.08 11.94
CA TYR A 67 40.30 -4.64 12.04
C TYR A 67 41.38 -3.56 11.95
N LYS A 68 42.57 -3.87 12.48
CA LYS A 68 43.71 -2.96 12.39
C LYS A 68 44.38 -3.07 11.02
N VAL A 69 44.53 -1.95 10.33
CA VAL A 69 45.28 -1.84 9.09
C VAL A 69 46.65 -1.26 9.44
N GLY A 70 47.72 -2.06 9.29
CA GLY A 70 49.07 -1.60 9.59
C GLY A 70 49.49 -0.46 8.64
N SER A 71 49.77 0.73 9.19
CA SER A 71 50.37 1.84 8.44
C SER A 71 51.90 1.82 8.57
N LYS A 72 52.59 2.27 7.52
CA LYS A 72 54.05 2.49 7.52
C LYS A 72 54.48 3.70 8.38
N ASP A 73 53.54 4.54 8.81
CA ASP A 73 53.82 5.83 9.46
C ASP A 73 53.39 5.94 10.94
N GLY A 74 53.10 4.83 11.61
CA GLY A 74 52.92 4.80 13.07
C GLY A 74 51.55 5.26 13.61
N GLU A 75 50.60 5.67 12.75
CA GLU A 75 49.19 5.84 13.14
C GLU A 75 48.41 4.51 12.99
N GLU A 76 47.74 4.08 14.06
CA GLU A 76 46.85 2.91 14.03
C GLU A 76 45.55 3.26 13.29
N LYS A 77 45.46 2.97 11.98
CA LYS A 77 44.22 3.12 11.20
C LYS A 77 43.36 1.86 11.32
N LEU A 78 42.08 2.04 11.64
CA LEU A 78 41.09 0.96 11.62
C LEU A 78 40.46 0.86 10.22
N GLY A 79 40.30 -0.38 9.74
CA GLY A 79 39.51 -0.72 8.57
C GLY A 79 38.18 -1.30 9.00
N HIS A 80 37.11 -0.97 8.27
CA HIS A 80 35.74 -1.38 8.57
C HIS A 80 35.14 -2.10 7.36
N ASP A 81 34.62 -3.31 7.59
CA ASP A 81 33.84 -4.06 6.61
C ASP A 81 32.42 -4.21 7.16
N ILE A 82 31.41 -3.73 6.44
CA ILE A 82 29.99 -3.89 6.76
C ILE A 82 29.41 -4.96 5.86
N PHE A 83 28.97 -6.06 6.45
CA PHE A 83 28.28 -7.15 5.77
C PHE A 83 26.79 -7.02 5.99
N PHE A 84 26.01 -6.83 4.93
CA PHE A 84 24.56 -6.89 5.00
C PHE A 84 24.06 -8.19 4.38
N TRP A 85 23.51 -9.04 5.25
CA TRP A 85 22.99 -10.35 4.95
C TRP A 85 21.53 -10.26 4.52
N LEU A 86 21.21 -10.86 3.38
CA LEU A 86 19.86 -11.01 2.87
C LEU A 86 19.46 -12.49 2.94
N GLY A 87 18.53 -12.79 3.83
CA GLY A 87 17.94 -14.12 3.96
C GLY A 87 17.06 -14.48 2.75
N SER A 88 16.95 -15.79 2.49
CA SER A 88 16.14 -16.37 1.40
C SER A 88 14.64 -16.10 1.53
N LYS A 89 14.16 -15.77 2.75
CA LYS A 89 12.78 -15.37 3.03
C LYS A 89 12.66 -13.89 3.39
N SER A 90 13.71 -13.10 3.16
CA SER A 90 13.67 -11.67 3.45
C SER A 90 12.64 -10.99 2.55
N THR A 91 11.74 -10.25 3.19
CA THR A 91 10.75 -9.42 2.50
C THR A 91 11.38 -8.16 1.91
N GLN A 92 10.67 -7.49 1.00
CA GLN A 92 11.16 -6.28 0.34
C GLN A 92 11.46 -5.14 1.33
N ASP A 93 10.64 -5.00 2.38
CA ASP A 93 10.84 -4.09 3.51
C ASP A 93 12.09 -4.43 4.33
N GLU A 94 12.29 -5.71 4.67
CA GLU A 94 13.46 -6.14 5.44
C GLU A 94 14.77 -5.91 4.65
N ALA A 95 14.77 -6.26 3.36
CA ALA A 95 15.91 -6.06 2.48
C ALA A 95 16.21 -4.56 2.27
N GLY A 96 15.16 -3.75 2.07
CA GLY A 96 15.27 -2.30 1.94
C GLY A 96 15.79 -1.64 3.23
N THR A 97 15.31 -2.09 4.38
CA THR A 97 15.74 -1.59 5.70
C THR A 97 17.20 -1.94 5.97
N ALA A 98 17.63 -3.17 5.66
CA ALA A 98 19.03 -3.59 5.81
C ALA A 98 19.98 -2.78 4.90
N ALA A 99 19.58 -2.52 3.66
CA ALA A 99 20.35 -1.67 2.75
C ALA A 99 20.43 -0.22 3.27
N TYR A 100 19.29 0.35 3.70
CA TYR A 100 19.25 1.71 4.26
C TYR A 100 20.12 1.85 5.52
N LYS A 101 19.98 0.94 6.48
CA LYS A 101 20.76 0.95 7.72
C LYS A 101 22.26 0.68 7.48
N THR A 102 22.63 -0.01 6.40
CA THR A 102 24.04 -0.16 5.98
C THR A 102 24.63 1.17 5.54
N VAL A 103 23.88 1.95 4.75
CA VAL A 103 24.29 3.30 4.34
C VAL A 103 24.36 4.25 5.53
N GLU A 104 23.41 4.17 6.46
CA GLU A 104 23.41 4.96 7.69
C GLU A 104 24.64 4.65 8.57
N LEU A 105 24.99 3.36 8.72
CA LEU A 105 26.17 2.94 9.48
C LEU A 105 27.49 3.33 8.79
N ASP A 106 27.56 3.23 7.46
CA ASP A 106 28.74 3.70 6.72
C ASP A 106 28.92 5.21 6.86
N GLU A 107 27.84 5.99 6.81
CA GLU A 107 27.87 7.42 7.03
C GLU A 107 28.36 7.77 8.46
N TYR A 108 27.92 7.01 9.48
CA TYR A 108 28.45 7.11 10.84
C TYR A 108 29.96 6.83 10.91
N LEU A 109 30.47 5.94 10.07
CA LEU A 109 31.90 5.63 9.90
C LEU A 109 32.59 6.55 8.88
N HIS A 110 31.99 7.71 8.57
CA HIS A 110 32.51 8.73 7.64
C HIS A 110 32.70 8.23 6.20
N GLY A 111 31.90 7.26 5.74
CA GLY A 111 31.95 6.71 4.38
C GLY A 111 33.20 5.88 4.09
N THR A 112 33.88 5.40 5.14
CA THR A 112 35.17 4.70 5.04
C THR A 112 35.05 3.19 5.00
N ALA A 113 33.84 2.63 5.19
CA ALA A 113 33.65 1.20 5.31
C ALA A 113 33.47 0.52 3.94
N THR A 114 34.04 -0.68 3.80
CA THR A 114 33.75 -1.55 2.66
C THR A 114 32.40 -2.21 2.87
N GLN A 115 31.48 -2.06 1.92
CA GLN A 115 30.13 -2.64 2.03
C GLN A 115 30.04 -3.96 1.25
N HIS A 116 29.57 -5.01 1.90
CA HIS A 116 29.44 -6.37 1.35
C HIS A 116 27.98 -6.81 1.34
N ARG A 117 27.44 -7.10 0.15
CA ARG A 117 26.12 -7.73 -0.01
C ARG A 117 26.25 -9.25 0.10
N GLU A 118 25.72 -9.83 1.16
CA GLU A 118 25.79 -11.26 1.46
C GLU A 118 24.43 -11.93 1.24
N LEU A 119 24.39 -12.98 0.42
CA LEU A 119 23.17 -13.74 0.13
C LEU A 119 23.20 -15.08 0.89
N GLN A 120 22.07 -15.48 1.47
CA GLN A 120 21.99 -16.74 2.20
C GLN A 120 22.41 -17.98 1.41
N THR A 121 22.15 -18.00 0.10
CA THR A 121 22.46 -19.14 -0.78
C THR A 121 23.94 -19.24 -1.15
N GLU A 122 24.69 -18.15 -1.06
CA GLU A 122 26.09 -18.06 -1.47
C GLU A 122 26.83 -17.08 -0.54
N PRO A 123 27.01 -17.44 0.75
CA PRO A 123 27.74 -16.62 1.69
C PRO A 123 29.20 -16.54 1.29
N SER A 124 29.80 -15.37 1.45
CA SER A 124 31.16 -15.15 1.02
C SER A 124 32.19 -15.71 2.00
N ASP A 125 33.36 -16.16 1.51
CA ASP A 125 34.40 -16.77 2.37
C ASP A 125 34.87 -15.81 3.49
N ASP A 126 34.86 -14.51 3.23
CA ASP A 126 35.21 -13.46 4.21
C ASP A 126 34.15 -13.38 5.32
N PHE A 127 32.88 -13.41 4.94
CA PHE A 127 31.74 -13.42 5.86
C PHE A 127 31.73 -14.68 6.72
N VAL A 128 31.93 -15.85 6.11
CA VAL A 128 31.98 -17.13 6.83
C VAL A 128 33.18 -17.16 7.79
N ALA A 129 34.31 -16.54 7.43
CA ALA A 129 35.49 -16.47 8.29
C ALA A 129 35.28 -15.65 9.58
N LEU A 130 34.29 -14.74 9.62
CA LEU A 130 33.93 -14.02 10.85
C LEU A 130 33.41 -14.98 11.93
N PHE A 131 32.73 -16.05 11.51
CA PHE A 131 32.07 -16.98 12.39
C PHE A 131 32.90 -18.26 12.57
N SER A 132 33.36 -18.53 13.79
CA SER A 132 33.95 -19.84 14.11
C SER A 132 32.95 -20.99 13.91
N ARG A 133 31.66 -20.72 14.16
CA ARG A 133 30.51 -21.60 13.95
C ARG A 133 29.30 -20.73 13.55
N ILE A 134 28.61 -21.06 12.46
CA ILE A 134 27.42 -20.35 11.99
C ILE A 134 26.18 -21.25 12.12
N ARG A 135 25.07 -20.66 12.60
CA ARG A 135 23.75 -21.31 12.65
C ARG A 135 22.77 -20.48 11.83
N ILE A 136 22.11 -21.08 10.83
CA ILE A 136 21.08 -20.44 10.02
C ILE A 136 19.72 -21.05 10.39
N LEU A 137 18.87 -20.24 11.01
CA LEU A 137 17.54 -20.63 11.49
C LEU A 137 16.44 -20.26 10.49
N SER A 138 15.39 -21.07 10.43
CA SER A 138 14.18 -20.68 9.72
C SER A 138 13.51 -19.53 10.47
N GLY A 139 13.32 -18.43 9.74
CA GLY A 139 12.74 -17.19 10.23
C GLY A 139 12.29 -16.35 9.05
N GLY A 140 11.78 -15.16 9.30
CA GLY A 140 11.24 -14.25 8.29
C GLY A 140 9.85 -13.78 8.70
N VAL A 141 9.66 -12.47 8.73
CA VAL A 141 8.36 -11.85 9.03
C VAL A 141 7.60 -11.70 7.71
N ARG A 142 6.26 -11.78 7.70
CA ARG A 142 5.49 -11.43 6.50
C ARG A 142 5.62 -9.92 6.26
N SER A 143 5.71 -9.51 5.00
CA SER A 143 5.97 -8.11 4.64
C SER A 143 4.97 -7.16 5.32
N GLY A 144 5.49 -6.14 6.01
CA GLY A 144 4.68 -5.12 6.67
C GLY A 144 3.87 -4.26 5.69
N PHE A 145 4.14 -4.34 4.38
CA PHE A 145 3.44 -3.61 3.33
C PHE A 145 2.05 -4.18 2.99
N THR A 146 1.76 -5.45 3.32
CA THR A 146 0.50 -6.10 2.90
C THR A 146 -0.28 -6.78 4.01
N HIS A 147 0.28 -6.97 5.22
CA HIS A 147 -0.49 -7.51 6.35
C HIS A 147 0.18 -7.29 7.72
N VAL A 148 -0.62 -7.08 8.76
CA VAL A 148 -0.20 -7.19 10.18
C VAL A 148 -1.10 -8.25 10.80
N GLU A 149 -0.55 -9.43 11.11
CA GLU A 149 -1.27 -10.45 11.89
C GLU A 149 -0.94 -10.31 13.38
N THR A 150 -1.99 -10.15 14.16
CA THR A 150 -2.03 -10.34 15.61
C THR A 150 -1.92 -11.84 15.91
N GLU A 151 -1.01 -12.22 16.82
CA GLU A 151 -0.98 -13.48 17.58
C GLU A 151 -1.25 -14.77 16.78
N GLN A 152 -0.19 -15.38 16.25
CA GLN A 152 -0.26 -16.79 15.85
C GLN A 152 -0.20 -17.68 17.10
N GLU A 153 -1.22 -18.54 17.27
CA GLU A 153 -1.14 -19.68 18.18
C GLU A 153 0.12 -20.51 17.89
N PRO A 154 0.75 -21.12 18.91
CA PRO A 154 1.99 -21.87 18.72
C PRO A 154 1.73 -23.08 17.80
N LYS A 155 2.20 -22.99 16.55
CA LYS A 155 2.33 -24.15 15.67
C LYS A 155 3.18 -25.20 16.38
N GLU A 156 2.77 -26.47 16.29
CA GLU A 156 3.60 -27.62 16.72
C GLU A 156 5.02 -27.42 16.19
N THR A 157 5.97 -27.26 17.11
CA THR A 157 7.34 -26.90 16.77
C THR A 157 8.07 -28.16 16.28
N LEU A 158 7.98 -28.45 14.98
CA LEU A 158 8.76 -29.47 14.31
C LEU A 158 9.95 -28.79 13.61
N MET A 159 11.14 -28.87 14.20
CA MET A 159 12.36 -28.23 13.67
C MET A 159 13.42 -29.28 13.35
N LEU A 160 14.01 -29.22 12.15
CA LEU A 160 15.10 -30.10 11.73
C LEU A 160 16.36 -29.29 11.37
N LEU A 161 17.45 -29.51 12.11
CA LEU A 161 18.75 -28.90 11.86
C LEU A 161 19.69 -29.91 11.19
N ARG A 162 20.35 -29.52 10.11
CA ARG A 162 21.43 -30.26 9.44
C ARG A 162 22.79 -29.68 9.83
N VAL A 163 23.70 -30.54 10.28
CA VAL A 163 25.07 -30.19 10.72
C VAL A 163 26.05 -30.79 9.73
N PHE A 164 26.81 -29.92 9.04
CA PHE A 164 27.71 -30.33 7.97
C PHE A 164 28.91 -29.40 7.82
N LYS A 165 30.02 -29.89 7.26
CA LYS A 165 31.20 -29.06 6.95
C LYS A 165 30.94 -28.10 5.76
N HIS A 166 31.36 -26.84 5.90
CA HIS A 166 31.28 -25.85 4.82
C HIS A 166 32.07 -26.30 3.58
N PRO A 167 31.48 -26.35 2.37
CA PRO A 167 32.14 -26.88 1.17
C PRO A 167 33.41 -26.12 0.75
N SER A 168 33.44 -24.78 0.86
CA SER A 168 34.61 -23.95 0.50
C SER A 168 35.62 -23.74 1.64
N ALA A 169 35.32 -24.16 2.88
CA ALA A 169 36.16 -23.79 4.01
C ALA A 169 37.49 -24.58 4.01
N LYS A 170 38.60 -23.82 3.97
CA LYS A 170 39.96 -24.37 4.03
C LYS A 170 40.34 -24.90 5.41
N ARG A 171 39.63 -24.48 6.48
CA ARG A 171 39.87 -24.97 7.85
C ARG A 171 39.07 -26.25 8.12
N ALA A 172 39.68 -27.18 8.85
CA ALA A 172 39.08 -28.48 9.14
C ALA A 172 37.91 -28.40 10.15
N ASP A 173 37.77 -27.29 10.88
CA ASP A 173 36.83 -27.07 11.99
C ASP A 173 35.61 -26.20 11.64
N SER A 174 35.49 -25.72 10.40
CA SER A 174 34.36 -24.91 9.92
C SER A 174 33.10 -25.76 9.69
N ILE A 175 32.40 -26.07 10.78
CA ILE A 175 31.11 -26.79 10.76
C ILE A 175 29.94 -25.80 10.81
N MET A 176 28.98 -25.99 9.91
CA MET A 176 27.74 -25.21 9.83
C MET A 176 26.56 -25.98 10.43
N VAL A 177 25.60 -25.24 10.97
CA VAL A 177 24.30 -25.75 11.40
C VAL A 177 23.22 -25.01 10.61
N TYR A 178 22.42 -25.72 9.83
CA TYR A 178 21.44 -25.13 8.92
C TYR A 178 20.07 -25.76 9.14
N GLU A 179 19.02 -24.96 9.31
CA GLU A 179 17.66 -25.48 9.41
C GLU A 179 17.12 -25.89 8.03
N VAL A 180 16.74 -27.15 7.89
CA VAL A 180 16.23 -27.75 6.64
C VAL A 180 14.76 -28.11 6.80
N GLU A 181 14.06 -28.29 5.68
CA GLU A 181 12.66 -28.74 5.74
C GLU A 181 12.56 -30.05 6.54
N PRO A 182 11.62 -30.16 7.50
CA PRO A 182 11.50 -31.32 8.37
C PRO A 182 10.83 -32.50 7.65
N THR A 183 11.45 -32.97 6.57
CA THR A 183 11.03 -34.10 5.75
C THR A 183 12.17 -35.10 5.62
N TRP A 184 11.84 -36.37 5.39
CA TRP A 184 12.85 -37.43 5.25
C TRP A 184 13.77 -37.21 4.02
N GLN A 185 13.31 -36.45 3.03
CA GLN A 185 14.06 -36.09 1.81
C GLN A 185 15.23 -35.14 2.09
N SER A 186 15.23 -34.46 3.23
CA SER A 186 16.34 -33.58 3.66
C SER A 186 17.52 -34.35 4.25
N LEU A 187 17.36 -35.63 4.58
CA LEU A 187 18.40 -36.45 5.20
C LEU A 187 19.52 -36.80 4.19
N ASP A 188 20.76 -36.79 4.67
CA ASP A 188 21.94 -37.22 3.93
C ASP A 188 22.84 -38.08 4.81
N GLU A 189 23.30 -39.21 4.28
CA GLU A 189 24.13 -40.15 5.05
C GLU A 189 25.49 -39.57 5.46
N SER A 190 25.93 -38.47 4.88
CA SER A 190 27.23 -37.85 5.15
C SER A 190 27.19 -36.80 6.28
N ASP A 191 26.01 -36.47 6.80
CA ASP A 191 25.83 -35.35 7.72
C ASP A 191 25.09 -35.78 9.01
N VAL A 192 25.04 -34.91 10.02
CA VAL A 192 24.31 -35.15 11.29
C VAL A 192 23.07 -34.28 11.36
N PHE A 193 21.95 -34.81 11.83
CA PHE A 193 20.68 -34.10 11.90
C PHE A 193 20.16 -34.04 13.35
N VAL A 194 19.60 -32.90 13.75
CA VAL A 194 19.00 -32.67 15.08
C VAL A 194 17.53 -32.27 14.90
N LEU A 195 16.61 -33.13 15.33
CA LEU A 195 15.17 -32.96 15.23
C LEU A 195 14.56 -32.63 16.60
N GLU A 196 13.91 -31.47 16.74
CA GLU A 196 13.10 -31.11 17.91
C GLU A 196 11.62 -31.35 17.57
N ARG A 197 10.93 -32.15 18.39
CA ARG A 197 9.48 -32.39 18.29
C ARG A 197 8.90 -32.69 19.67
N ASN A 198 7.86 -31.95 20.08
CA ASN A 198 7.06 -32.20 21.29
C ASN A 198 7.92 -32.41 22.56
N ASP A 199 8.82 -31.46 22.85
CA ASP A 199 9.71 -31.49 24.03
C ASP A 199 10.65 -32.70 24.11
N LYS A 200 11.03 -33.27 22.95
CA LYS A 200 12.10 -34.26 22.82
C LYS A 200 13.02 -33.93 21.64
N ILE A 201 14.32 -34.12 21.83
CA ILE A 201 15.35 -33.92 20.80
C ILE A 201 15.88 -35.27 20.33
N TRP A 202 15.89 -35.48 19.02
CA TRP A 202 16.44 -36.66 18.36
C TRP A 202 17.65 -36.26 17.52
N VAL A 203 18.78 -36.93 17.71
CA VAL A 203 19.99 -36.74 16.90
C VAL A 203 20.16 -37.95 15.99
N TRP A 204 20.04 -37.75 14.69
CA TRP A 204 20.26 -38.78 13.68
C TRP A 204 21.64 -38.61 13.06
N GLN A 205 22.50 -39.62 13.21
CA GLN A 205 23.86 -39.62 12.67
C GLN A 205 23.92 -40.46 11.39
N GLY A 206 24.17 -39.82 10.25
CA GLY A 206 24.38 -40.51 8.99
C GLY A 206 25.59 -41.46 9.04
N LYS A 207 25.56 -42.52 8.24
CA LYS A 207 26.61 -43.57 8.23
C LYS A 207 28.02 -43.03 7.93
N ASN A 208 28.13 -41.95 7.16
CA ASN A 208 29.38 -41.36 6.67
C ASN A 208 29.72 -40.00 7.33
N CYS A 209 29.02 -39.61 8.40
CA CYS A 209 29.26 -38.32 9.04
C CYS A 209 30.58 -38.25 9.82
N SER A 210 31.17 -37.05 9.86
CA SER A 210 32.48 -36.82 10.47
C SER A 210 32.41 -36.68 12.00
N PRO A 211 33.50 -37.00 12.74
CA PRO A 211 33.57 -36.78 14.19
C PRO A 211 33.35 -35.31 14.60
N MET A 212 33.78 -34.36 13.78
CA MET A 212 33.59 -32.92 14.03
C MET A 212 32.12 -32.51 13.93
N GLU A 213 31.36 -33.06 12.98
CA GLU A 213 29.91 -32.82 12.86
C GLU A 213 29.16 -33.42 14.05
N LYS A 214 29.54 -34.61 14.52
CA LYS A 214 28.98 -35.22 15.73
C LYS A 214 29.24 -34.38 16.98
N ALA A 215 30.47 -33.90 17.16
CA ALA A 215 30.82 -33.04 18.28
C ALA A 215 30.05 -31.71 18.25
N LYS A 216 29.86 -31.14 17.06
CA LYS A 216 29.08 -29.91 16.89
C LYS A 216 27.59 -30.13 17.16
N ALA A 217 27.02 -31.23 16.69
CA ALA A 217 25.64 -31.61 16.99
C ALA A 217 25.43 -31.79 18.50
N ALA A 218 26.35 -32.47 19.20
CA ALA A 218 26.30 -32.62 20.65
C ALA A 218 26.34 -31.27 21.38
N GLN A 219 27.16 -30.32 20.90
CA GLN A 219 27.16 -28.97 21.44
C GLN A 219 25.82 -28.25 21.21
N VAL A 220 25.27 -28.31 19.99
CA VAL A 220 23.97 -27.69 19.66
C VAL A 220 22.88 -28.22 20.57
N VAL A 221 22.87 -29.53 20.80
CA VAL A 221 21.91 -30.19 21.70
C VAL A 221 22.13 -29.79 23.16
N HIS A 222 23.38 -29.65 23.61
CA HIS A 222 23.69 -29.12 24.94
C HIS A 222 23.14 -27.69 25.11
N ASP A 223 23.41 -26.81 24.15
CA ASP A 223 22.91 -25.42 24.17
C ASP A 223 21.36 -25.38 24.17
N MET A 224 20.70 -26.29 23.44
CA MET A 224 19.23 -26.40 23.43
C MET A 224 18.64 -26.97 24.73
N THR A 225 19.34 -27.89 25.40
CA THR A 225 18.86 -28.52 26.65
C THR A 225 19.08 -27.67 27.89
N VAL A 226 20.15 -26.86 27.92
CA VAL A 226 20.38 -25.85 28.97
C VAL A 226 19.21 -24.89 29.10
N ALA A 227 18.53 -24.59 27.99
CA ALA A 227 17.39 -23.68 27.96
C ALA A 227 16.03 -24.32 28.36
N LYS A 228 15.86 -25.66 28.28
CA LYS A 228 14.51 -26.27 28.30
C LYS A 228 14.31 -27.60 29.08
N HIS A 229 15.32 -28.20 29.72
CA HIS A 229 15.16 -29.50 30.44
C HIS A 229 14.46 -30.60 29.60
N ILE A 230 14.96 -30.82 28.38
CA ILE A 230 14.40 -31.75 27.38
C ILE A 230 15.17 -33.09 27.35
N ASP A 231 14.46 -34.19 27.12
CA ASP A 231 15.04 -35.53 26.88
C ASP A 231 15.73 -35.58 25.50
N VAL A 232 16.92 -36.20 25.45
CA VAL A 232 17.77 -36.27 24.25
C VAL A 232 18.07 -37.70 23.90
N GLU A 233 17.90 -38.04 22.64
CA GLU A 233 18.22 -39.36 22.13
C GLU A 233 19.09 -39.30 20.88
N VAL A 234 20.21 -40.03 20.91
CA VAL A 234 21.18 -40.09 19.80
C VAL A 234 21.09 -41.45 19.13
N LEU A 235 20.83 -41.47 17.83
CA LEU A 235 20.61 -42.67 17.03
C LEU A 235 21.56 -42.67 15.82
N SER A 236 22.37 -43.71 15.69
CA SER A 236 23.14 -43.97 14.47
C SER A 236 22.23 -44.54 13.38
N GLN A 237 22.41 -44.16 12.12
CA GLN A 237 21.67 -44.74 10.98
C GLN A 237 21.78 -46.27 10.93
N SER A 238 22.86 -46.85 11.45
CA SER A 238 23.05 -48.31 11.52
C SER A 238 22.14 -49.02 12.52
N GLU A 239 21.47 -48.28 13.42
CA GLU A 239 20.56 -48.85 14.41
C GLU A 239 19.15 -48.97 13.84
N SER A 240 18.46 -50.08 14.12
CA SER A 240 17.06 -50.30 13.71
C SER A 240 16.12 -49.20 14.23
N ARG A 241 16.43 -48.65 15.40
CA ARG A 241 15.66 -47.58 16.06
C ARG A 241 15.79 -46.22 15.37
N SER A 242 16.81 -46.01 14.53
CA SER A 242 16.97 -44.78 13.73
C SER A 242 15.80 -44.53 12.77
N ARG A 243 15.08 -45.60 12.39
CA ARG A 243 13.84 -45.54 11.58
C ARG A 243 12.76 -44.68 12.24
N THR A 244 12.79 -44.56 13.57
CA THR A 244 11.89 -43.67 14.31
C THR A 244 12.02 -42.23 13.83
N VAL A 245 13.24 -41.73 13.61
CA VAL A 245 13.47 -40.35 13.12
C VAL A 245 12.96 -40.19 11.69
N VAL A 246 13.20 -41.18 10.83
CA VAL A 246 12.72 -41.17 9.43
C VAL A 246 11.19 -41.15 9.37
N ASN A 247 10.52 -41.97 10.20
CA ASN A 247 9.06 -42.01 10.30
C ASN A 247 8.50 -40.69 10.88
N LEU A 248 9.17 -40.10 11.88
CA LEU A 248 8.79 -38.80 12.44
C LEU A 248 8.87 -37.67 11.40
N LEU A 249 9.68 -37.83 10.36
CA LEU A 249 9.82 -36.92 9.21
C LEU A 249 8.95 -37.33 8.00
N GLY A 250 7.99 -38.24 8.19
CA GLY A 250 7.01 -38.64 7.16
C GLY A 250 7.53 -39.67 6.13
N GLY A 251 8.59 -40.41 6.45
CA GLY A 251 9.21 -41.40 5.57
C GLY A 251 8.84 -42.86 5.89
N GLU A 252 7.56 -43.15 6.15
CA GLU A 252 7.11 -44.52 6.52
C GLU A 252 7.49 -45.55 5.45
N ASP A 253 7.31 -45.19 4.17
CA ASP A 253 7.61 -46.01 2.99
C ASP A 253 9.00 -45.75 2.38
N ALA A 254 9.86 -44.94 3.01
CA ALA A 254 11.13 -44.53 2.41
C ALA A 254 12.15 -45.69 2.43
N GLU A 255 12.43 -46.32 1.29
CA GLU A 255 13.47 -47.35 1.16
C GLU A 255 14.60 -46.89 0.22
N GLY A 256 15.83 -46.86 0.72
CA GLY A 256 17.02 -46.49 -0.07
C GLY A 256 18.04 -45.63 0.67
N PRO A 257 19.19 -45.33 0.05
CA PRO A 257 20.19 -44.43 0.60
C PRO A 257 19.66 -42.98 0.63
N PHE A 258 19.81 -42.29 1.76
CA PHE A 258 19.39 -40.90 1.92
C PHE A 258 20.42 -39.95 1.30
N LYS A 259 20.04 -39.25 0.24
CA LYS A 259 20.94 -38.32 -0.46
C LYS A 259 20.25 -36.99 -0.71
N ALA A 260 20.69 -35.96 -0.01
CA ALA A 260 20.13 -34.61 -0.10
C ALA A 260 21.22 -33.59 -0.43
N VAL A 261 20.98 -32.79 -1.46
CA VAL A 261 21.91 -31.71 -1.85
C VAL A 261 22.08 -30.74 -0.68
N ARG A 262 23.31 -30.30 -0.42
CA ARG A 262 23.59 -29.31 0.65
C ARG A 262 23.01 -27.94 0.25
N PRO A 263 22.44 -27.17 1.19
CA PRO A 263 21.88 -25.84 0.90
C PRO A 263 22.88 -24.83 0.35
N ILE A 264 24.16 -24.99 0.72
CA ILE A 264 25.28 -24.18 0.25
C ILE A 264 26.16 -25.06 -0.63
N VAL A 265 26.47 -24.60 -1.84
CA VAL A 265 27.28 -25.32 -2.83
C VAL A 265 28.49 -24.46 -3.17
N SER A 266 29.72 -24.96 -2.97
CA SER A 266 30.90 -24.28 -3.51
C SER A 266 31.08 -24.69 -4.96
N ARG A 267 30.97 -23.75 -5.90
CA ARG A 267 31.44 -23.95 -7.28
C ARG A 267 32.69 -23.09 -7.46
N GLU A 268 33.83 -23.72 -7.74
CA GLU A 268 34.97 -23.01 -8.31
C GLU A 268 34.55 -22.53 -9.71
N SER A 269 34.26 -21.24 -9.85
CA SER A 269 33.91 -20.68 -11.15
C SER A 269 35.15 -20.65 -12.04
N GLN A 270 35.12 -21.34 -13.17
CA GLN A 270 36.16 -21.22 -14.21
C GLN A 270 36.00 -19.94 -15.07
N ARG A 271 35.34 -18.90 -14.55
CA ARG A 271 35.08 -17.65 -15.28
C ARG A 271 36.35 -16.78 -15.27
N PRO A 272 36.79 -16.26 -16.43
CA PRO A 272 37.96 -15.39 -16.49
C PRO A 272 37.65 -14.04 -15.83
N HIS A 273 38.62 -13.49 -15.09
CA HIS A 273 38.49 -12.19 -14.44
C HIS A 273 38.35 -11.08 -15.49
N LYS A 274 37.43 -10.13 -15.27
CA LYS A 274 37.22 -8.97 -16.16
C LYS A 274 37.15 -7.68 -15.36
N LEU A 275 37.81 -6.64 -15.85
CA LEU A 275 37.79 -5.30 -15.28
C LEU A 275 37.11 -4.35 -16.26
N TRP A 276 36.04 -3.73 -15.81
CA TRP A 276 35.31 -2.70 -16.54
C TRP A 276 35.58 -1.34 -15.92
N ARG A 277 35.63 -0.30 -16.75
CA ARG A 277 35.67 1.10 -16.34
C ARG A 277 34.40 1.78 -16.78
N LEU A 278 33.73 2.41 -15.83
CA LEU A 278 32.61 3.31 -16.03
C LEU A 278 33.16 4.73 -15.98
N SER A 279 33.13 5.44 -17.10
CA SER A 279 33.66 6.80 -17.22
C SER A 279 32.72 7.69 -18.04
N ASP A 280 32.61 8.96 -17.67
CA ASP A 280 31.88 10.00 -18.41
C ASP A 280 32.78 10.94 -19.23
N ALA A 281 34.08 10.63 -19.32
CA ALA A 281 35.08 11.46 -19.97
C ALA A 281 34.81 11.73 -21.47
N SER A 282 34.01 10.90 -22.16
CA SER A 282 33.60 11.13 -23.56
C SER A 282 32.45 12.14 -23.72
N GLY A 283 31.86 12.61 -22.61
CA GLY A 283 30.66 13.44 -22.58
C GLY A 283 29.36 12.64 -22.43
N THR A 284 29.44 11.31 -22.54
CA THR A 284 28.37 10.35 -22.23
C THR A 284 28.92 9.21 -21.38
N LEU A 285 28.11 8.63 -20.49
CA LEU A 285 28.53 7.52 -19.64
C LEU A 285 28.76 6.25 -20.46
N GLU A 286 30.00 5.77 -20.50
CA GLU A 286 30.43 4.58 -21.25
C GLU A 286 31.03 3.52 -20.31
N LEU A 287 30.81 2.24 -20.65
CA LEU A 287 31.33 1.09 -19.92
C LEU A 287 32.32 0.33 -20.80
N ASP A 288 33.61 0.52 -20.54
CA ASP A 288 34.70 -0.08 -21.32
C ASP A 288 35.35 -1.26 -20.60
N VAL A 289 35.75 -2.29 -21.34
CA VAL A 289 36.63 -3.34 -20.80
C VAL A 289 38.05 -2.82 -20.76
N VAL A 290 38.62 -2.68 -19.55
CA VAL A 290 40.01 -2.26 -19.34
C VAL A 290 40.97 -3.43 -19.51
N LYS A 291 40.60 -4.60 -18.96
CA LYS A 291 41.50 -5.77 -18.89
C LYS A 291 40.72 -7.07 -18.69
N GLU A 292 41.16 -8.13 -19.36
CA GLU A 292 40.64 -9.49 -19.21
C GLU A 292 41.77 -10.47 -18.83
N GLY A 293 41.53 -11.37 -17.87
CA GLY A 293 42.50 -12.37 -17.41
C GLY A 293 43.17 -12.05 -16.06
N HIS A 294 44.17 -12.84 -15.68
CA HIS A 294 44.85 -12.74 -14.38
C HIS A 294 45.92 -11.63 -14.33
N GLY A 295 46.19 -11.08 -13.14
CA GLY A 295 47.30 -10.13 -12.93
C GLY A 295 46.90 -8.65 -12.99
N MET A 296 45.80 -8.29 -12.32
CA MET A 296 45.35 -6.91 -12.18
C MET A 296 46.05 -6.23 -11.00
N THR A 297 46.49 -4.99 -11.17
CA THR A 297 47.20 -4.26 -10.12
C THR A 297 46.51 -2.94 -9.82
N LYS A 298 46.73 -2.37 -8.62
CA LYS A 298 46.16 -1.06 -8.24
C LYS A 298 46.49 0.06 -9.26
N SER A 299 47.57 -0.09 -10.04
CA SER A 299 47.91 0.83 -11.14
C SER A 299 46.91 0.85 -12.29
N ASP A 300 46.03 -0.15 -12.38
CA ASP A 300 45.01 -0.28 -13.43
C ASP A 300 43.71 0.47 -13.05
N LEU A 301 43.65 1.05 -11.84
CA LEU A 301 42.51 1.80 -11.30
C LEU A 301 42.86 3.30 -11.28
N ASP A 302 42.04 4.12 -11.93
CA ASP A 302 42.16 5.58 -11.93
C ASP A 302 41.24 6.18 -10.87
N SER A 303 41.78 7.01 -9.97
CA SER A 303 41.01 7.69 -8.93
C SER A 303 39.88 8.58 -9.45
N ASN A 304 39.85 8.92 -10.75
CA ASN A 304 38.82 9.74 -11.37
C ASN A 304 37.61 8.98 -11.93
N ASP A 305 37.59 7.63 -11.89
CA ASP A 305 36.51 6.82 -12.48
C ASP A 305 36.01 5.73 -11.52
N VAL A 306 34.94 5.03 -11.91
CA VAL A 306 34.41 3.84 -11.19
C VAL A 306 34.76 2.56 -11.96
N PHE A 307 35.23 1.54 -11.27
CA PHE A 307 35.64 0.27 -11.88
C PHE A 307 34.84 -0.92 -11.35
N LEU A 308 34.46 -1.85 -12.23
CA LEU A 308 33.83 -3.12 -11.86
C LEU A 308 34.77 -4.28 -12.16
N LEU A 309 35.20 -4.99 -11.13
CA LEU A 309 36.07 -6.16 -11.21
C LEU A 309 35.26 -7.44 -10.96
N ASP A 310 35.05 -8.24 -12.01
CA ASP A 310 34.50 -9.59 -11.92
C ASP A 310 35.62 -10.58 -11.61
N THR A 311 35.49 -11.29 -10.49
CA THR A 311 36.43 -12.35 -10.06
C THR A 311 35.89 -13.76 -10.28
N GLY A 312 34.75 -13.89 -10.97
CA GLY A 312 34.07 -15.14 -11.27
C GLY A 312 33.15 -15.62 -10.14
N ASN A 313 33.53 -15.40 -8.88
CA ASN A 313 32.73 -15.71 -7.69
C ASN A 313 32.13 -14.45 -7.00
N ARG A 314 32.67 -13.26 -7.29
CA ARG A 314 32.19 -11.98 -6.74
C ARG A 314 32.45 -10.84 -7.71
N ILE A 315 31.56 -9.84 -7.71
CA ILE A 315 31.75 -8.58 -8.41
C ILE A 315 32.19 -7.52 -7.39
N TRP A 316 33.36 -6.93 -7.60
CA TRP A 316 33.87 -5.81 -6.81
C TRP A 316 33.64 -4.50 -7.56
N VAL A 317 33.11 -3.49 -6.88
CA VAL A 317 32.99 -2.14 -7.40
C VAL A 317 33.99 -1.27 -6.66
N TRP A 318 34.96 -0.72 -7.37
CA TRP A 318 35.92 0.22 -6.82
C TRP A 318 35.54 1.64 -7.26
N GLN A 319 35.31 2.51 -6.29
CA GLN A 319 34.88 3.89 -6.50
C GLN A 319 36.05 4.85 -6.31
N GLY A 320 36.47 5.50 -7.39
CA GLY A 320 37.48 6.56 -7.36
C GLY A 320 37.05 7.76 -6.52
N SER A 321 38.01 8.33 -5.79
CA SER A 321 37.78 9.53 -4.97
C SER A 321 37.33 10.73 -5.82
N GLY A 322 37.94 10.90 -7.01
CA GLY A 322 37.65 11.92 -8.01
C GLY A 322 36.53 11.60 -9.00
N ALA A 323 35.87 10.43 -8.89
CA ALA A 323 34.78 10.03 -9.79
C ALA A 323 33.60 11.01 -9.78
N SER A 324 32.98 11.16 -10.95
CA SER A 324 31.91 12.12 -11.20
C SER A 324 30.63 11.75 -10.43
N ARG A 325 29.75 12.73 -10.19
CA ARG A 325 28.45 12.46 -9.53
C ARG A 325 27.59 11.52 -10.37
N ALA A 326 27.64 11.64 -11.70
CA ALA A 326 26.89 10.78 -12.60
C ALA A 326 27.37 9.32 -12.53
N GLU A 327 28.69 9.09 -12.44
CA GLU A 327 29.27 7.76 -12.25
C GLU A 327 28.92 7.15 -10.89
N LYS A 328 29.02 7.96 -9.82
CA LYS A 328 28.69 7.58 -8.43
C LYS A 328 27.20 7.25 -8.23
N ASP A 329 26.30 7.82 -9.03
CA ASP A 329 24.87 7.55 -8.97
C ASP A 329 24.44 6.35 -9.84
N LEU A 330 25.17 6.04 -10.91
CA LEU A 330 24.76 5.02 -11.90
C LEU A 330 25.39 3.64 -11.68
N TRP A 331 26.50 3.52 -10.96
CA TRP A 331 27.25 2.25 -10.85
C TRP A 331 26.40 1.09 -10.29
N ILE A 332 25.42 1.36 -9.41
CA ILE A 332 24.53 0.32 -8.86
C ILE A 332 23.72 -0.32 -9.99
N LYS A 333 23.10 0.51 -10.84
CA LYS A 333 22.30 0.04 -11.98
C LYS A 333 23.16 -0.74 -12.97
N VAL A 334 24.39 -0.29 -13.20
CA VAL A 334 25.36 -0.94 -14.10
C VAL A 334 25.80 -2.30 -13.52
N ALA A 335 26.17 -2.36 -12.24
CA ALA A 335 26.58 -3.59 -11.57
C ALA A 335 25.45 -4.63 -11.51
N GLU A 336 24.20 -4.21 -11.26
CA GLU A 336 23.03 -5.10 -11.28
C GLU A 336 22.64 -5.55 -12.68
N ALA A 337 22.76 -4.69 -13.69
CA ALA A 337 22.56 -5.08 -15.09
C ALA A 337 23.61 -6.08 -15.55
N TYR A 338 24.88 -5.86 -15.18
CA TYR A 338 25.97 -6.78 -15.45
C TYR A 338 25.78 -8.12 -14.75
N ALA A 339 25.44 -8.12 -13.45
CA ALA A 339 25.15 -9.34 -12.70
C ALA A 339 24.00 -10.15 -13.32
N ARG A 340 22.93 -9.48 -13.78
CA ARG A 340 21.82 -10.14 -14.50
C ARG A 340 22.27 -10.73 -15.83
N HIS A 341 23.03 -9.99 -16.63
CA HIS A 341 23.55 -10.49 -17.90
C HIS A 341 24.46 -11.72 -17.74
N VAL A 342 25.31 -11.71 -16.71
CA VAL A 342 26.17 -12.85 -16.34
C VAL A 342 25.34 -14.05 -15.83
N SER A 343 24.15 -13.80 -15.28
CA SER A 343 23.23 -14.86 -14.82
C SER A 343 22.45 -15.50 -15.96
N ASP A 344 21.95 -14.71 -16.92
CA ASP A 344 21.16 -15.18 -18.06
C ASP A 344 21.98 -16.00 -19.08
N THR A 345 23.30 -15.80 -19.11
CA THR A 345 24.23 -16.51 -20.01
C THR A 345 24.75 -17.83 -19.44
N ALA A 346 24.42 -18.17 -18.18
CA ALA A 346 24.83 -19.43 -17.56
C ALA A 346 23.85 -20.56 -17.92
N GLU A 347 24.33 -21.63 -18.57
CA GLU A 347 23.54 -22.77 -19.10
C GLU A 347 22.71 -23.56 -18.08
N ASN A 348 22.83 -23.28 -16.78
CA ASN A 348 22.05 -23.93 -15.72
C ASN A 348 21.05 -22.91 -15.18
N GLY A 349 19.76 -23.08 -15.49
CA GLY A 349 18.62 -22.22 -15.12
C GLY A 349 18.32 -22.09 -13.61
N ASP A 350 19.35 -21.82 -12.82
CA ASP A 350 19.30 -21.51 -11.40
C ASP A 350 19.56 -20.00 -11.30
N THR A 351 18.52 -19.22 -11.01
CA THR A 351 18.56 -17.76 -10.91
C THR A 351 19.46 -17.35 -9.74
N ARG A 352 20.78 -17.20 -9.98
CA ARG A 352 21.75 -16.84 -8.95
C ARG A 352 22.29 -15.43 -9.15
N LEU A 353 21.90 -14.51 -8.27
CA LEU A 353 22.51 -13.18 -8.14
C LEU A 353 23.93 -13.31 -7.58
N SER A 354 24.96 -12.88 -8.31
CA SER A 354 26.34 -12.84 -7.81
C SER A 354 26.48 -11.83 -6.65
N PRO A 355 27.25 -12.14 -5.58
CA PRO A 355 27.54 -11.18 -4.52
C PRO A 355 28.29 -9.93 -5.04
N ILE A 356 27.95 -8.75 -4.49
CA ILE A 356 28.52 -7.45 -4.88
C ILE A 356 29.17 -6.81 -3.65
N ALA A 357 30.40 -6.32 -3.80
CA ALA A 357 31.12 -5.57 -2.76
C ALA A 357 31.59 -4.21 -3.28
N LYS A 358 31.39 -3.14 -2.49
CA LYS A 358 31.81 -1.77 -2.82
C LYS A 358 33.03 -1.38 -2.00
N VAL A 359 34.07 -0.90 -2.67
CA VAL A 359 35.34 -0.43 -2.10
C VAL A 359 35.59 1.02 -2.52
N VAL A 360 36.09 1.83 -1.61
CA VAL A 360 36.43 3.24 -1.87
C VAL A 360 37.95 3.42 -1.98
N ASP A 361 38.39 4.25 -2.91
CA ASP A 361 39.78 4.63 -3.10
C ASP A 361 40.45 5.11 -1.80
N GLY A 362 41.61 4.54 -1.46
CA GLY A 362 42.37 4.86 -0.24
C GLY A 362 41.91 4.14 1.03
N HIS A 363 40.83 3.36 0.95
CA HIS A 363 40.28 2.54 2.02
C HIS A 363 40.13 1.07 1.59
N GLU A 364 41.07 0.57 0.78
CA GLU A 364 40.98 -0.79 0.26
C GLU A 364 41.17 -1.85 1.33
N SER A 365 40.23 -2.78 1.41
CA SER A 365 40.32 -3.93 2.29
C SER A 365 41.43 -4.90 1.85
N ILE A 366 41.98 -5.65 2.81
CA ILE A 366 43.00 -6.68 2.54
C ILE A 366 42.47 -7.75 1.57
N THR A 367 41.17 -8.01 1.60
CA THR A 367 40.47 -8.98 0.75
C THR A 367 40.37 -8.50 -0.69
N PHE A 368 40.06 -7.22 -0.91
CA PHE A 368 40.11 -6.60 -2.24
C PHE A 368 41.53 -6.64 -2.83
N VAL A 369 42.55 -6.29 -2.04
CA VAL A 369 43.95 -6.31 -2.49
C VAL A 369 44.42 -7.72 -2.87
N LYS A 370 43.94 -8.75 -2.17
CA LYS A 370 44.19 -10.17 -2.50
C LYS A 370 43.46 -10.59 -3.76
N ALA A 371 42.19 -10.21 -3.91
CA ALA A 371 41.38 -10.48 -5.09
C ALA A 371 41.99 -9.87 -6.36
N ALA A 372 42.66 -8.72 -6.23
CA ALA A 372 43.44 -8.13 -7.31
C ALA A 372 44.75 -8.91 -7.61
N ARG A 373 45.45 -9.44 -6.57
CA ARG A 373 46.86 -9.86 -6.68
C ARG A 373 47.18 -11.35 -6.92
N ASP A 374 46.32 -12.34 -6.67
CA ASP A 374 46.72 -13.77 -6.74
C ASP A 374 45.69 -14.64 -7.47
N LEU A 375 46.09 -15.64 -8.29
CA LEU A 375 46.91 -16.79 -7.85
C LEU A 375 48.06 -17.21 -8.79
N ARG A 376 49.32 -17.12 -8.31
CA ARG A 376 50.38 -18.10 -8.63
C ARG A 376 51.15 -18.51 -7.37
N HIS A 377 51.07 -19.81 -7.06
CA HIS A 377 52.05 -20.68 -6.38
C HIS A 377 52.74 -20.18 -5.10
N LEU A 378 52.51 -20.88 -3.98
CA LEU A 378 53.55 -21.13 -2.97
C LEU A 378 53.27 -22.45 -2.22
N SER A 379 54.02 -23.47 -2.62
CA SER A 379 54.40 -24.62 -1.82
C SER A 379 55.58 -24.23 -0.91
N LEU A 380 55.64 -24.73 0.33
CA LEU A 380 56.85 -25.09 1.11
C LEU A 380 56.48 -25.64 2.52
N PHE A 381 56.41 -26.98 2.62
CA PHE A 381 56.81 -27.97 3.68
C PHE A 381 56.50 -27.81 5.21
N PRO A 382 56.56 -28.88 6.06
CA PRO A 382 56.76 -30.34 5.83
C PRO A 382 55.76 -31.32 6.55
N SER A 383 55.88 -32.59 6.12
CA SER A 383 55.31 -33.92 6.46
C SER A 383 55.33 -34.40 7.94
N LEU A 384 54.47 -35.32 8.45
CA LEU A 384 54.40 -36.83 8.35
C LEU A 384 53.30 -37.36 9.35
N PRO A 385 52.87 -38.65 9.39
CA PRO A 385 52.66 -39.68 8.35
C PRO A 385 51.26 -40.36 8.41
N CYS A 386 50.90 -41.04 7.32
CA CYS A 386 49.76 -41.97 7.21
C CYS A 386 50.03 -43.33 7.88
N VAL A 387 48.96 -44.03 8.27
CA VAL A 387 48.95 -45.49 8.50
C VAL A 387 47.84 -46.08 7.63
N GLU A 388 48.22 -46.96 6.70
CA GLU A 388 47.34 -47.81 5.90
C GLU A 388 46.86 -49.02 6.71
N PHE A 389 45.66 -49.52 6.40
CA PHE A 389 45.35 -50.94 6.53
C PHE A 389 44.54 -51.39 5.31
N ASP A 390 45.08 -52.41 4.65
CA ASP A 390 44.50 -53.22 3.59
C ASP A 390 43.85 -54.47 4.20
N ASN A 391 42.71 -54.91 3.67
CA ASN A 391 42.47 -56.29 3.21
C ASN A 391 40.99 -56.61 2.90
N SER A 392 40.76 -56.89 1.61
CA SER A 392 40.09 -58.07 1.03
C SER A 392 38.98 -58.87 1.75
N ASN A 393 37.95 -59.20 0.93
CA ASN A 393 37.37 -60.54 0.65
C ASN A 393 35.83 -60.77 0.80
N GLU A 394 35.28 -61.36 -0.28
CA GLU A 394 34.25 -62.42 -0.38
C GLU A 394 32.71 -62.17 -0.34
N SER A 395 32.12 -62.08 -1.54
CA SER A 395 31.05 -62.91 -2.20
C SER A 395 29.84 -63.59 -1.50
N ARG A 396 28.65 -63.29 -2.08
CA ARG A 396 27.47 -64.15 -2.51
C ARG A 396 26.52 -64.79 -1.46
N PRO A 397 25.27 -65.26 -1.81
CA PRO A 397 24.39 -65.06 -3.00
C PRO A 397 22.87 -64.79 -2.70
N LEU A 398 22.07 -64.72 -3.77
CA LEU A 398 20.60 -64.56 -3.88
C LEU A 398 19.73 -65.76 -3.45
N ALA A 399 18.46 -65.50 -3.10
CA ALA A 399 17.20 -66.27 -3.32
C ALA A 399 16.08 -65.59 -2.49
N ASP A 400 14.76 -65.58 -2.75
CA ASP A 400 13.85 -66.07 -3.80
C ASP A 400 12.52 -65.30 -3.60
N THR A 401 11.77 -65.08 -4.68
CA THR A 401 10.37 -64.60 -4.66
C THR A 401 9.39 -65.77 -4.72
N PRO A 402 8.24 -65.71 -4.01
CA PRO A 402 6.98 -66.24 -4.55
C PRO A 402 5.82 -65.24 -4.34
N GLU A 403 5.15 -64.80 -5.41
CA GLU A 403 3.88 -65.33 -5.95
C GLU A 403 2.61 -64.96 -5.16
N THR A 404 1.88 -64.00 -5.76
CA THR A 404 0.42 -63.80 -5.91
C THR A 404 -0.56 -64.37 -4.87
N MET A 405 -1.34 -63.47 -4.27
CA MET A 405 -2.38 -63.69 -3.25
C MET A 405 -3.81 -63.60 -3.84
N ASP A 406 -4.72 -64.44 -3.35
CA ASP A 406 -6.06 -64.74 -3.91
C ASP A 406 -7.18 -63.75 -3.48
N LEU A 407 -8.22 -63.64 -4.30
CA LEU A 407 -9.25 -62.59 -4.27
C LEU A 407 -10.10 -62.54 -2.98
N ASN A 408 -10.19 -63.66 -2.25
CA ASN A 408 -10.96 -63.73 -1.00
C ASN A 408 -10.22 -63.13 0.20
N GLU A 409 -8.89 -63.11 0.20
CA GLU A 409 -8.10 -62.48 1.27
C GLU A 409 -8.05 -60.95 1.10
N ALA A 410 -8.09 -60.45 -0.14
CA ALA A 410 -8.21 -59.02 -0.43
C ALA A 410 -9.52 -58.42 0.11
N GLN A 411 -10.63 -59.15 0.04
CA GLN A 411 -11.92 -58.67 0.53
C GLN A 411 -11.98 -58.59 2.07
N ALA A 412 -11.39 -59.56 2.76
CA ALA A 412 -11.26 -59.53 4.22
C ALA A 412 -10.31 -58.43 4.69
N TYR A 413 -9.21 -58.21 3.97
CA TYR A 413 -8.24 -57.14 4.26
C TYR A 413 -8.84 -55.74 4.07
N VAL A 414 -9.66 -55.54 3.03
CA VAL A 414 -10.34 -54.25 2.78
C VAL A 414 -11.38 -53.96 3.87
N GLN A 415 -12.14 -54.95 4.34
CA GLN A 415 -13.08 -54.74 5.45
C GLN A 415 -12.39 -54.48 6.79
N ALA A 416 -11.28 -55.17 7.07
CA ALA A 416 -10.48 -54.90 8.27
C ALA A 416 -9.84 -53.50 8.22
N SER A 417 -9.28 -53.14 7.06
CA SER A 417 -8.64 -51.83 6.85
C SER A 417 -9.65 -50.69 6.96
N LEU A 418 -10.87 -50.84 6.44
CA LEU A 418 -11.94 -49.84 6.59
C LEU A 418 -12.39 -49.65 8.04
N HIS A 419 -12.40 -50.73 8.83
CA HIS A 419 -12.76 -50.67 10.24
C HIS A 419 -11.66 -50.00 11.09
N ASP A 420 -10.40 -50.21 10.75
CA ASP A 420 -9.26 -49.57 11.42
C ASP A 420 -9.09 -48.11 11.01
N LEU A 421 -9.40 -47.76 9.75
CA LEU A 421 -9.45 -46.37 9.28
C LEU A 421 -10.55 -45.57 10.01
N PHE A 422 -11.71 -46.20 10.24
CA PHE A 422 -12.81 -45.59 10.98
C PHE A 422 -12.46 -45.35 12.46
N LYS A 423 -11.72 -46.28 13.09
CA LYS A 423 -11.20 -46.12 14.45
C LYS A 423 -10.10 -45.07 14.54
N ALA A 424 -9.23 -44.96 13.54
CA ALA A 424 -8.20 -43.93 13.46
C ALA A 424 -8.82 -42.54 13.28
N PHE A 425 -9.85 -42.43 12.43
CA PHE A 425 -10.58 -41.19 12.20
C PHE A 425 -11.31 -40.70 13.46
N GLN A 426 -11.87 -41.60 14.28
CA GLN A 426 -12.49 -41.25 15.56
C GLN A 426 -11.51 -40.78 16.65
N ARG A 427 -10.19 -40.99 16.48
CA ARG A 427 -9.17 -40.50 17.41
C ARG A 427 -8.74 -39.05 17.13
N VAL A 428 -9.14 -38.47 15.99
CA VAL A 428 -8.87 -37.07 15.65
C VAL A 428 -9.82 -36.16 16.45
N PRO A 429 -9.32 -35.20 17.25
CA PRO A 429 -10.17 -34.27 18.00
C PRO A 429 -11.07 -33.47 17.04
N GLY A 430 -12.38 -33.45 17.29
CA GLY A 430 -13.38 -32.80 16.42
C GLY A 430 -14.00 -33.70 15.34
N SER A 431 -13.46 -34.91 15.08
CA SER A 431 -14.06 -35.90 14.16
C SER A 431 -15.48 -36.30 14.54
N ALA A 432 -15.79 -36.34 15.85
CA ALA A 432 -17.14 -36.60 16.35
C ALA A 432 -18.15 -35.52 15.94
N VAL A 433 -17.72 -34.26 15.74
CA VAL A 433 -18.56 -33.17 15.24
C VAL A 433 -18.82 -33.33 13.75
N LEU A 434 -17.79 -33.71 12.97
CA LEU A 434 -17.93 -33.99 11.54
C LEU A 434 -18.83 -35.21 11.28
N ILE A 435 -18.69 -36.28 12.06
CA ILE A 435 -19.54 -37.48 11.96
C ILE A 435 -20.98 -37.14 12.36
N ARG A 436 -21.19 -36.36 13.44
CA ARG A 436 -22.53 -35.87 13.81
C ARG A 436 -23.11 -34.93 12.75
N TYR A 437 -22.30 -34.11 12.09
CA TYR A 437 -22.71 -33.25 10.98
C TYR A 437 -23.11 -34.08 9.76
N ILE A 438 -22.34 -35.11 9.41
CA ILE A 438 -22.66 -36.03 8.30
C ILE A 438 -23.91 -36.85 8.62
N GLN A 439 -24.04 -37.40 9.84
CA GLN A 439 -25.24 -38.13 10.28
C GLN A 439 -26.48 -37.23 10.36
N SER A 440 -26.32 -35.97 10.78
CA SER A 440 -27.39 -34.96 10.82
C SER A 440 -27.76 -34.47 9.42
N SER A 441 -26.81 -34.38 8.50
CA SER A 441 -27.03 -33.99 7.10
C SER A 441 -27.76 -35.08 6.32
N TYR A 442 -27.52 -36.36 6.66
CA TYR A 442 -28.17 -37.52 6.05
C TYR A 442 -29.66 -37.67 6.39
N GLN A 443 -30.16 -36.95 7.41
CA GLN A 443 -31.54 -37.15 7.87
C GLN A 443 -32.59 -36.41 7.04
N ASP A 444 -32.26 -35.35 6.29
CA ASP A 444 -33.29 -34.46 5.73
C ASP A 444 -33.25 -34.16 4.22
N ASP A 445 -32.17 -34.43 3.46
CA ASP A 445 -32.21 -34.24 1.99
C ASP A 445 -31.07 -34.97 1.23
N PRO A 446 -31.33 -36.12 0.58
CA PRO A 446 -30.31 -36.87 -0.16
C PRO A 446 -29.77 -36.13 -1.39
N ILE A 447 -30.50 -35.14 -1.92
CA ILE A 447 -30.09 -34.36 -3.09
C ILE A 447 -28.98 -33.37 -2.71
N ARG A 448 -29.07 -32.77 -1.51
CA ARG A 448 -28.04 -31.85 -1.00
C ARG A 448 -26.71 -32.56 -0.77
N SER A 449 -26.72 -33.75 -0.17
CA SER A 449 -25.49 -34.52 0.08
C SER A 449 -24.82 -34.98 -1.22
N ALA A 450 -25.61 -35.29 -2.26
CA ALA A 450 -25.07 -35.59 -3.59
C ALA A 450 -24.41 -34.35 -4.22
N ILE A 451 -25.01 -33.17 -4.10
CA ILE A 451 -24.44 -31.91 -4.61
C ILE A 451 -23.16 -31.54 -3.85
N GLU A 452 -23.13 -31.69 -2.52
CA GLU A 452 -21.93 -31.45 -1.71
C GLU A 452 -20.79 -32.39 -2.08
N LEU A 453 -21.09 -33.68 -2.32
CA LEU A 453 -20.10 -34.65 -2.80
C LEU A 453 -19.55 -34.26 -4.18
N VAL A 454 -20.43 -33.84 -5.11
CA VAL A 454 -20.02 -33.36 -6.44
C VAL A 454 -19.17 -32.10 -6.33
N LEU A 455 -19.49 -31.18 -5.42
CA LEU A 455 -18.70 -29.97 -5.18
C LEU A 455 -17.32 -30.28 -4.58
N VAL A 456 -17.22 -31.25 -3.67
CA VAL A 456 -15.94 -31.71 -3.13
C VAL A 456 -15.11 -32.37 -4.22
N ILE A 457 -15.70 -33.22 -5.05
CA ILE A 457 -15.02 -33.83 -6.19
C ILE A 457 -14.57 -32.76 -7.19
N PHE A 458 -15.40 -31.75 -7.46
CA PHE A 458 -15.05 -30.64 -8.32
C PHE A 458 -13.93 -29.78 -7.73
N PHE A 459 -13.94 -29.54 -6.42
CA PHE A 459 -12.90 -28.78 -5.71
C PHE A 459 -11.56 -29.51 -5.72
N VAL A 460 -11.57 -30.82 -5.48
CA VAL A 460 -10.39 -31.68 -5.59
C VAL A 460 -9.89 -31.70 -7.03
N ARG A 461 -10.79 -31.84 -8.02
CA ARG A 461 -10.44 -31.77 -9.44
C ARG A 461 -9.88 -30.40 -9.83
N TYR A 462 -10.38 -29.31 -9.27
CA TYR A 462 -9.92 -27.94 -9.52
C TYR A 462 -8.52 -27.71 -8.94
N LEU A 463 -8.28 -28.14 -7.70
CA LEU A 463 -6.96 -28.06 -7.07
C LEU A 463 -5.91 -28.95 -7.75
N LEU A 464 -6.33 -30.11 -8.25
CA LEU A 464 -5.47 -31.02 -9.00
C LEU A 464 -5.39 -30.71 -10.49
N SER A 465 -6.23 -29.79 -10.99
CA SER A 465 -6.14 -29.35 -12.37
C SER A 465 -4.93 -28.43 -12.51
N PRO A 466 -4.03 -28.68 -13.46
CA PRO A 466 -2.91 -27.79 -13.70
C PRO A 466 -3.47 -26.41 -14.06
N SER A 467 -2.95 -25.36 -13.42
CA SER A 467 -3.26 -23.98 -13.78
C SER A 467 -3.12 -23.83 -15.30
N TYR A 468 -4.19 -23.42 -15.97
CA TYR A 468 -4.15 -23.14 -17.39
C TYR A 468 -2.97 -22.20 -17.66
N PRO A 469 -2.01 -22.56 -18.53
CA PRO A 469 -1.01 -21.61 -18.96
C PRO A 469 -1.76 -20.48 -19.69
N THR A 470 -1.71 -19.27 -19.15
CA THR A 470 -2.19 -18.06 -19.83
C THR A 470 -1.35 -17.69 -21.07
N HIS A 471 -0.31 -18.47 -21.36
CA HIS A 471 0.44 -18.42 -22.62
C HIS A 471 0.22 -19.72 -23.41
N GLY A 472 -0.96 -19.86 -24.01
CA GLY A 472 -1.22 -20.92 -24.98
C GLY A 472 -0.43 -20.68 -26.27
N SER A 473 0.60 -21.51 -26.50
CA SER A 473 1.13 -22.09 -27.77
C SER A 473 1.10 -21.36 -29.11
N ASN A 474 0.68 -20.09 -29.20
CA ASN A 474 0.63 -19.27 -30.42
C ASN A 474 1.46 -17.98 -30.27
N TYR A 475 2.55 -18.02 -29.49
CA TYR A 475 3.51 -16.93 -29.52
C TYR A 475 4.36 -17.08 -30.78
N ILE A 476 3.92 -16.47 -31.88
CA ILE A 476 4.75 -16.31 -33.08
C ILE A 476 5.95 -15.47 -32.63
N LYS A 477 7.15 -16.07 -32.61
CA LYS A 477 8.39 -15.30 -32.45
C LYS A 477 8.52 -14.44 -33.70
N LEU A 478 8.10 -13.19 -33.59
CA LEU A 478 8.28 -12.18 -34.61
C LEU A 478 9.79 -11.98 -34.83
N ARG A 479 10.18 -11.85 -36.09
CA ARG A 479 11.55 -11.47 -36.45
C ARG A 479 11.75 -9.97 -36.15
N GLU A 480 13.00 -9.52 -36.04
CA GLU A 480 13.30 -8.11 -35.74
C GLU A 480 12.71 -7.14 -36.77
N ASP A 481 12.66 -7.53 -38.05
CA ASP A 481 12.02 -6.78 -39.13
C ASP A 481 10.49 -6.71 -38.97
N GLU A 482 9.84 -7.79 -38.55
CA GLU A 482 8.40 -7.81 -38.26
C GLU A 482 8.07 -6.96 -37.03
N ILE A 483 8.96 -6.94 -36.02
CA ILE A 483 8.82 -6.06 -34.85
C ILE A 483 8.95 -4.60 -35.27
N ASP A 484 9.94 -4.26 -36.09
CA ASP A 484 10.14 -2.90 -36.58
C ASP A 484 8.96 -2.44 -37.47
N GLU A 485 8.41 -3.32 -38.31
CA GLU A 485 7.19 -3.02 -39.08
C GLU A 485 5.98 -2.82 -38.16
N LEU A 486 5.77 -3.68 -37.16
CA LEU A 486 4.66 -3.54 -36.21
C LEU A 486 4.80 -2.29 -35.34
N VAL A 487 6.02 -1.92 -34.94
CA VAL A 487 6.28 -0.66 -34.21
C VAL A 487 6.01 0.54 -35.11
N LYS A 488 6.28 0.42 -36.42
CA LYS A 488 6.03 1.47 -37.41
C LYS A 488 4.55 1.60 -37.78
N GLU A 489 3.79 0.50 -37.72
CA GLU A 489 2.34 0.46 -37.94
C GLU A 489 1.53 0.73 -36.66
N TRP A 490 2.16 0.68 -35.48
CA TRP A 490 1.47 0.89 -34.21
C TRP A 490 1.10 2.35 -34.00
N GLU A 491 -0.20 2.62 -33.91
CA GLU A 491 -0.75 3.89 -33.50
C GLU A 491 -1.21 3.78 -32.03
N PRO A 492 -0.65 4.60 -31.10
CA PRO A 492 -1.06 4.57 -29.71
C PRO A 492 -2.55 4.90 -29.59
N GLU A 493 -3.27 4.15 -28.75
CA GLU A 493 -4.61 4.55 -28.36
C GLU A 493 -4.56 5.97 -27.77
N PRO A 494 -5.48 6.86 -28.15
CA PRO A 494 -5.50 8.20 -27.61
C PRO A 494 -5.66 8.12 -26.09
N LEU A 495 -4.85 8.90 -25.37
CA LEU A 495 -4.83 8.94 -23.89
C LEU A 495 -6.17 9.34 -23.28
N VAL A 496 -7.09 9.88 -24.09
CA VAL A 496 -8.42 10.34 -23.71
C VAL A 496 -9.40 9.88 -24.78
N ALA A 497 -10.59 9.46 -24.37
CA ALA A 497 -11.68 9.16 -25.29
C ALA A 497 -12.05 10.40 -26.13
N GLU A 498 -12.62 10.18 -27.31
CA GLU A 498 -13.21 11.27 -28.10
C GLU A 498 -14.24 12.02 -27.26
N GLN A 499 -14.21 13.35 -27.34
CA GLN A 499 -15.15 14.19 -26.60
C GLN A 499 -16.57 13.91 -27.11
N SER A 500 -17.50 13.71 -26.19
CA SER A 500 -18.91 13.65 -26.54
C SER A 500 -19.39 15.01 -27.05
N ALA A 501 -20.44 15.02 -27.88
CA ALA A 501 -21.07 16.26 -28.34
C ALA A 501 -21.53 17.19 -27.19
N PHE A 502 -21.74 16.62 -25.99
CA PHE A 502 -21.98 17.39 -24.76
C PHE A 502 -20.71 18.10 -24.26
N GLU A 503 -19.58 17.40 -24.20
CA GLU A 503 -18.29 17.93 -23.76
C GLU A 503 -17.72 18.96 -24.74
N GLU A 504 -17.86 18.74 -26.05
CA GLU A 504 -17.44 19.72 -27.07
C GLU A 504 -18.20 21.04 -26.92
N ASN A 505 -19.53 20.98 -26.84
CA ASN A 505 -20.38 22.16 -26.66
C ASN A 505 -20.15 22.84 -25.30
N GLU A 506 -19.66 22.10 -24.29
CA GLU A 506 -19.26 22.66 -23.00
C GLU A 506 -17.91 23.38 -23.09
N ALA A 507 -16.93 22.80 -23.79
CA ALA A 507 -15.60 23.36 -24.00
C ALA A 507 -15.64 24.65 -24.84
N GLU A 508 -16.47 24.69 -25.88
CA GLU A 508 -16.66 25.87 -26.74
C GLU A 508 -17.23 27.09 -25.99
N ARG A 509 -17.92 26.87 -24.86
CA ARG A 509 -18.64 27.92 -24.12
C ARG A 509 -18.00 28.35 -22.82
N VAL A 510 -16.76 27.96 -22.54
CA VAL A 510 -16.07 28.40 -21.32
C VAL A 510 -15.88 29.93 -21.35
N PRO A 511 -16.56 30.71 -20.49
CA PRO A 511 -16.48 32.16 -20.55
C PRO A 511 -15.16 32.64 -19.92
N VAL A 512 -14.33 33.33 -20.69
CA VAL A 512 -13.17 34.03 -20.15
C VAL A 512 -13.62 35.39 -19.62
N VAL A 513 -13.63 35.55 -18.29
CA VAL A 513 -14.00 36.82 -17.66
C VAL A 513 -12.80 37.77 -17.69
N ILE A 514 -12.86 38.80 -18.54
CA ILE A 514 -11.87 39.89 -18.59
C ILE A 514 -12.51 41.16 -18.02
N GLY A 515 -12.10 41.58 -16.84
CA GLY A 515 -12.59 42.80 -16.18
C GLY A 515 -13.09 42.59 -14.75
N THR A 516 -13.71 43.63 -14.17
CA THR A 516 -14.25 43.60 -12.80
C THR A 516 -15.75 43.31 -12.81
N VAL A 517 -16.16 42.26 -12.10
CA VAL A 517 -17.56 41.83 -11.98
C VAL A 517 -17.91 41.51 -10.52
N ILE A 518 -19.20 41.58 -10.18
CA ILE A 518 -19.70 41.10 -8.89
C ILE A 518 -19.78 39.58 -8.94
N ASN A 519 -19.02 38.89 -8.08
CA ASN A 519 -18.98 37.42 -8.04
C ASN A 519 -20.03 36.86 -7.07
N LEU A 520 -21.07 36.23 -7.62
CA LEU A 520 -22.09 35.46 -6.91
C LEU A 520 -22.08 33.99 -7.35
N ALA A 521 -20.92 33.47 -7.74
CA ALA A 521 -20.71 32.05 -8.11
C ALA A 521 -19.75 31.31 -7.16
N SER A 522 -19.14 32.03 -6.20
CA SER A 522 -18.19 31.47 -5.23
C SER A 522 -18.88 31.03 -3.93
N TYR A 523 -18.36 29.98 -3.30
CA TYR A 523 -18.79 29.51 -1.97
C TYR A 523 -18.15 30.30 -0.81
N ASN A 524 -17.46 31.40 -1.09
CA ASN A 524 -16.86 32.31 -0.09
C ASN A 524 -17.94 33.20 0.57
N PHE A 525 -18.84 32.59 1.33
CA PHE A 525 -20.02 33.24 1.90
C PHE A 525 -19.71 34.35 2.90
N TYR A 526 -18.56 34.26 3.58
CA TYR A 526 -18.19 35.18 4.66
C TYR A 526 -17.04 36.12 4.32
N ASN A 527 -16.56 36.04 3.08
CA ASN A 527 -15.38 36.75 2.61
C ASN A 527 -14.09 36.45 3.40
N PHE A 528 -13.96 35.23 3.95
CA PHE A 528 -12.80 34.83 4.74
C PHE A 528 -11.52 34.68 3.92
N ASN A 529 -11.62 34.44 2.60
CA ASN A 529 -10.45 34.43 1.71
C ASN A 529 -9.65 35.75 1.75
N SER A 530 -10.28 36.87 2.10
CA SER A 530 -9.65 38.19 2.21
C SER A 530 -9.33 38.59 3.65
N ASN A 531 -9.49 37.69 4.62
CA ASN A 531 -9.18 37.95 6.02
C ASN A 531 -7.67 37.83 6.26
N GLU A 532 -7.02 38.96 6.56
CA GLU A 532 -5.56 38.98 6.78
C GLU A 532 -5.13 38.16 8.00
N SER A 533 -5.96 38.04 9.04
CA SER A 533 -5.61 37.22 10.22
C SER A 533 -5.50 35.73 9.88
N ILE A 534 -6.48 35.19 9.14
CA ILE A 534 -6.47 33.80 8.67
C ILE A 534 -5.27 33.57 7.74
N LYS A 535 -5.00 34.51 6.85
CA LYS A 535 -3.89 34.46 5.91
C LYS A 535 -2.52 34.50 6.61
N GLU A 536 -2.34 35.36 7.61
CA GLU A 536 -1.13 35.40 8.44
C GLU A 536 -0.89 34.08 9.17
N LYS A 537 -1.93 33.48 9.75
CA LYS A 537 -1.88 32.16 10.39
C LYS A 537 -1.51 31.06 9.40
N ALA A 538 -2.10 31.06 8.21
CA ALA A 538 -1.76 30.11 7.15
C ALA A 538 -0.30 30.24 6.70
N VAL A 539 0.19 31.47 6.50
CA VAL A 539 1.59 31.74 6.13
C VAL A 539 2.55 31.30 7.24
N GLN A 540 2.22 31.57 8.50
CA GLN A 540 3.03 31.14 9.63
C GLN A 540 3.09 29.60 9.72
N THR A 541 1.96 28.93 9.49
CA THR A 541 1.88 27.47 9.46
C THR A 541 2.74 26.91 8.32
N LEU A 542 2.63 27.48 7.12
CA LEU A 542 3.43 27.07 5.98
C LEU A 542 4.94 27.24 6.22
N ARG A 543 5.36 28.32 6.90
CA ARG A 543 6.76 28.54 7.30
C ARG A 543 7.25 27.53 8.34
N THR A 544 6.35 26.97 9.15
CA THR A 544 6.69 26.05 10.24
C THR A 544 6.67 24.59 9.79
N TYR A 545 5.65 24.19 9.03
CA TYR A 545 5.37 22.79 8.66
C TYR A 545 5.60 22.49 7.17
N GLY A 546 5.89 23.50 6.35
CA GLY A 546 5.94 23.36 4.90
C GLY A 546 4.55 23.28 4.26
N VAL A 547 4.50 22.88 2.98
CA VAL A 547 3.26 22.84 2.20
C VAL A 547 2.35 21.68 2.63
N GLY A 548 2.91 20.47 2.79
CA GLY A 548 2.14 19.31 3.17
C GLY A 548 3.02 18.15 3.64
N PRO A 549 2.44 17.17 4.34
CA PRO A 549 3.21 16.11 5.00
C PRO A 549 3.67 14.99 4.05
N CYS A 550 3.23 14.97 2.78
CA CYS A 550 3.63 13.98 1.75
C CYS A 550 3.54 12.50 2.19
N GLY A 551 2.64 12.20 3.12
CA GLY A 551 2.45 10.87 3.68
C GLY A 551 1.04 10.71 4.25
N PRO A 552 0.54 9.47 4.35
CA PRO A 552 -0.79 9.21 4.88
C PRO A 552 -0.84 9.46 6.39
N PRO A 553 -2.00 9.86 6.94
CA PRO A 553 -2.19 10.10 8.37
C PRO A 553 -1.70 8.98 9.28
N GLN A 554 -1.86 7.70 8.90
CA GLN A 554 -1.44 6.56 9.73
C GLN A 554 0.08 6.35 9.83
N PHE A 555 0.86 7.01 8.97
CA PHE A 555 2.31 6.90 8.99
C PHE A 555 2.91 8.18 9.59
N TYR A 556 3.74 8.92 8.86
CA TYR A 556 4.26 10.22 9.30
C TYR A 556 3.39 11.42 8.85
N GLY A 557 2.18 11.17 8.35
CA GLY A 557 1.31 12.21 7.79
C GLY A 557 0.61 13.10 8.83
N THR A 558 0.37 12.56 10.04
CA THR A 558 -0.36 13.28 11.09
C THR A 558 0.57 14.22 11.85
N GLN A 559 0.24 15.51 11.81
CA GLN A 559 0.87 16.58 12.60
C GLN A 559 -0.07 17.07 13.71
N ASP A 560 0.47 17.74 14.72
CA ASP A 560 -0.25 18.36 15.84
C ASP A 560 -1.42 19.26 15.40
N VAL A 561 -1.25 20.03 14.33
CA VAL A 561 -2.30 20.90 13.79
C VAL A 561 -3.54 20.12 13.32
N HIS A 562 -3.38 18.87 12.87
CA HIS A 562 -4.51 18.02 12.48
C HIS A 562 -5.31 17.58 13.71
N MET A 563 -4.61 17.15 14.76
CA MET A 563 -5.24 16.74 16.02
C MET A 563 -5.99 17.90 16.67
N GLN A 564 -5.41 19.10 16.61
CA GLN A 564 -6.08 20.32 17.08
C GLN A 564 -7.34 20.61 16.27
N THR A 565 -7.24 20.55 14.94
CA THR A 565 -8.39 20.79 14.04
C THR A 565 -9.51 19.76 14.27
N GLU A 566 -9.17 18.49 14.47
CA GLU A 566 -10.13 17.44 14.83
C GLU A 566 -10.85 17.74 16.17
N ALA A 567 -10.11 18.21 17.18
CA ALA A 567 -10.66 18.60 18.47
C ALA A 567 -11.57 19.85 18.35
N ASP A 568 -11.16 20.84 17.56
CA ASP A 568 -11.93 22.07 17.34
C ASP A 568 -13.25 21.77 16.61
N ILE A 569 -13.23 20.91 15.59
CA ILE A 569 -14.45 20.46 14.88
C ILE A 569 -15.39 19.72 15.84
N ALA A 570 -14.87 18.79 16.64
CA ALA A 570 -15.67 18.03 17.59
C ALA A 570 -16.31 18.95 18.66
N SER A 571 -15.54 19.88 19.20
CA SER A 571 -16.01 20.90 20.15
C SER A 571 -17.05 21.84 19.53
N PHE A 572 -16.83 22.25 18.28
CA PHE A 572 -17.74 23.13 17.57
C PHE A 572 -19.09 22.44 17.31
N LEU A 573 -19.10 21.18 16.86
CA LEU A 573 -20.34 20.40 16.64
C LEU A 573 -21.03 19.97 17.95
N GLY A 574 -20.27 19.74 19.01
CA GLY A 574 -20.75 19.10 20.23
C GLY A 574 -20.75 17.57 20.15
N THR A 575 -19.80 16.97 19.43
CA THR A 575 -19.61 15.52 19.35
C THR A 575 -18.38 15.06 20.13
N GLN A 576 -18.28 13.77 20.45
CA GLN A 576 -17.15 13.24 21.22
C GLN A 576 -15.81 13.31 20.49
N SER A 577 -15.81 13.09 19.17
CA SER A 577 -14.59 13.08 18.36
C SER A 577 -14.89 13.40 16.91
N ALA A 578 -13.85 13.86 16.19
CA ALA A 578 -13.87 14.03 14.74
C ALA A 578 -12.57 13.50 14.13
N ILE A 579 -12.62 13.23 12.82
CA ILE A 579 -11.49 12.82 11.99
C ILE A 579 -11.48 13.67 10.72
N VAL A 580 -10.31 14.17 10.33
CA VAL A 580 -10.15 14.99 9.12
C VAL A 580 -9.62 14.18 7.94
N TYR A 581 -10.10 14.51 6.75
CA TYR A 581 -9.72 13.92 5.47
C TYR A 581 -9.15 15.00 4.56
N ALA A 582 -8.18 14.64 3.72
CA ALA A 582 -7.54 15.58 2.80
C ALA A 582 -8.46 16.12 1.71
N HIS A 583 -9.55 15.41 1.38
CA HIS A 583 -10.46 15.80 0.30
C HIS A 583 -11.94 15.56 0.67
N ALA A 584 -12.79 16.57 0.48
CA ALA A 584 -14.20 16.54 0.86
C ALA A 584 -14.99 15.42 0.13
N PHE A 585 -14.87 15.34 -1.20
CA PHE A 585 -15.55 14.30 -1.99
C PHE A 585 -15.15 12.87 -1.55
N SER A 586 -13.87 12.69 -1.20
CA SER A 586 -13.31 11.39 -0.81
C SER A 586 -13.71 10.97 0.60
N THR A 587 -14.26 11.91 1.38
CA THR A 587 -14.67 11.70 2.77
C THR A 587 -15.85 10.75 2.83
N ILE A 588 -17.05 11.16 2.38
CA ILE A 588 -18.25 10.31 2.50
C ILE A 588 -18.15 9.02 1.67
N THR A 589 -17.45 9.09 0.53
CA THR A 589 -17.18 7.92 -0.33
C THR A 589 -16.32 6.86 0.35
N SER A 590 -15.52 7.24 1.36
CA SER A 590 -14.72 6.31 2.18
C SER A 590 -15.37 5.98 3.53
N VAL A 591 -16.11 6.93 4.11
CA VAL A 591 -16.82 6.78 5.38
C VAL A 591 -17.89 5.69 5.25
N LEU A 592 -18.77 5.75 4.25
CA LEU A 592 -19.84 4.79 4.06
C LEU A 592 -19.35 3.33 3.94
N PRO A 593 -18.39 2.99 3.06
CA PRO A 593 -17.87 1.63 2.98
C PRO A 593 -17.05 1.20 4.21
N SER A 594 -16.64 2.11 5.09
CA SER A 594 -15.98 1.72 6.35
C SER A 594 -16.96 1.05 7.33
N PHE A 595 -18.24 1.46 7.30
CA PHE A 595 -19.29 0.95 8.17
C PHE A 595 -20.22 -0.06 7.51
N CYS A 596 -20.54 0.16 6.23
CA CYS A 596 -21.48 -0.66 5.46
C CYS A 596 -20.72 -1.54 4.48
N LYS A 597 -20.96 -2.85 4.53
CA LYS A 597 -20.34 -3.85 3.66
C LYS A 597 -21.42 -4.68 2.96
N ARG A 598 -20.97 -5.59 2.09
CA ARG A 598 -21.85 -6.56 1.43
C ARG A 598 -22.69 -7.32 2.47
N GLY A 599 -24.01 -7.27 2.31
CA GLY A 599 -24.99 -7.90 3.22
C GLY A 599 -25.71 -6.91 4.15
N ASP A 600 -25.18 -5.70 4.33
CA ASP A 600 -25.86 -4.63 5.06
C ASP A 600 -26.91 -3.95 4.17
N VAL A 601 -27.82 -3.19 4.80
CA VAL A 601 -28.89 -2.46 4.11
C VAL A 601 -28.75 -0.96 4.36
N ILE A 602 -28.81 -0.18 3.29
CA ILE A 602 -28.83 1.28 3.35
C ILE A 602 -30.14 1.77 2.75
N VAL A 603 -30.83 2.65 3.48
CA VAL A 603 -32.00 3.40 3.00
C VAL A 603 -31.55 4.82 2.70
N ALA A 604 -31.56 5.24 1.43
CA ALA A 604 -30.99 6.52 0.99
C ALA A 604 -32.04 7.41 0.33
N ASP A 605 -31.91 8.73 0.52
CA ASP A 605 -32.77 9.72 -0.15
C ASP A 605 -32.51 9.71 -1.66
N ARG A 606 -33.56 9.79 -2.48
CA ARG A 606 -33.43 9.75 -3.94
C ARG A 606 -32.67 10.92 -4.55
N MET A 607 -32.47 12.03 -3.84
CA MET A 607 -31.78 13.24 -4.33
C MET A 607 -30.45 13.50 -3.64
N VAL A 608 -29.87 12.52 -2.95
CA VAL A 608 -28.51 12.65 -2.42
C VAL A 608 -27.49 12.98 -3.51
N ASN A 609 -26.50 13.79 -3.14
CA ASN A 609 -25.41 14.27 -3.97
C ASN A 609 -24.57 13.13 -4.57
N TYR A 610 -23.70 13.51 -5.51
CA TYR A 610 -22.91 12.55 -6.27
C TYR A 610 -21.88 11.81 -5.42
N SER A 611 -21.26 12.46 -4.42
CA SER A 611 -20.28 11.84 -3.53
C SER A 611 -20.91 10.74 -2.67
N ILE A 612 -22.10 10.98 -2.11
CA ILE A 612 -22.87 9.97 -1.38
C ILE A 612 -23.13 8.77 -2.28
N ARG A 613 -23.62 8.96 -3.51
CA ARG A 613 -23.91 7.85 -4.43
C ARG A 613 -22.70 6.98 -4.72
N LYS A 614 -21.54 7.60 -4.92
CA LYS A 614 -20.29 6.87 -5.07
C LYS A 614 -19.88 6.12 -3.81
N GLY A 615 -20.16 6.65 -2.63
CA GLY A 615 -20.03 5.91 -1.37
C GLY A 615 -21.01 4.74 -1.23
N LEU A 616 -22.25 4.90 -1.66
CA LEU A 616 -23.25 3.82 -1.70
C LEU A 616 -22.80 2.69 -2.63
N GLU A 617 -22.31 3.02 -3.82
CA GLU A 617 -21.73 2.08 -4.78
C GLU A 617 -20.51 1.36 -4.21
N ALA A 618 -19.57 2.11 -3.63
CA ALA A 618 -18.37 1.55 -3.00
C ALA A 618 -18.67 0.63 -1.81
N SER A 619 -19.78 0.86 -1.09
CA SER A 619 -20.19 0.03 0.06
C SER A 619 -20.58 -1.40 -0.33
N ARG A 620 -21.00 -1.63 -1.58
CA ARG A 620 -21.57 -2.90 -2.07
C ARG A 620 -22.74 -3.43 -1.21
N SER A 621 -23.40 -2.53 -0.49
CA SER A 621 -24.55 -2.84 0.37
C SER A 621 -25.84 -2.94 -0.44
N THR A 622 -26.90 -3.48 0.16
CA THR A 622 -28.23 -3.46 -0.45
C THR A 622 -28.83 -2.05 -0.29
N ILE A 623 -28.97 -1.31 -1.38
CA ILE A 623 -29.53 0.05 -1.37
C ILE A 623 -31.05 -0.01 -1.55
N ARG A 624 -31.79 0.76 -0.75
CA ARG A 624 -33.23 0.98 -0.87
C ARG A 624 -33.46 2.49 -0.93
N TRP A 625 -34.13 2.96 -1.97
CA TRP A 625 -34.43 4.38 -2.13
C TRP A 625 -35.77 4.73 -1.48
N TYR A 626 -35.85 5.91 -0.87
CA TYR A 626 -37.13 6.56 -0.53
C TYR A 626 -37.24 7.88 -1.28
N SER A 627 -38.48 8.33 -1.50
CA SER A 627 -38.76 9.57 -2.24
C SER A 627 -38.20 10.78 -1.49
N HIS A 628 -37.65 11.74 -2.24
CA HIS A 628 -36.90 12.85 -1.67
C HIS A 628 -37.70 13.63 -0.61
N ASN A 629 -37.12 13.73 0.58
CA ASN A 629 -37.68 14.41 1.76
C ASN A 629 -39.10 13.92 2.17
N ASP A 630 -39.53 12.72 1.72
CA ASP A 630 -40.83 12.13 2.07
C ASP A 630 -40.65 11.14 3.24
N MET A 631 -40.95 11.63 4.45
CA MET A 631 -40.84 10.84 5.69
C MET A 631 -41.84 9.69 5.78
N ALA A 632 -42.99 9.77 5.09
CA ALA A 632 -43.97 8.69 5.07
C ALA A 632 -43.50 7.54 4.18
N ASP A 633 -42.90 7.86 3.03
CA ASP A 633 -42.28 6.85 2.16
C ASP A 633 -41.04 6.23 2.82
N LEU A 634 -40.22 7.03 3.51
CA LEU A 634 -39.11 6.55 4.32
C LEU A 634 -39.58 5.52 5.36
N GLU A 635 -40.61 5.85 6.14
CA GLU A 635 -41.16 4.94 7.14
C GLU A 635 -41.65 3.62 6.50
N ARG A 636 -42.35 3.69 5.36
CA ARG A 636 -42.82 2.53 4.61
C ARG A 636 -41.66 1.62 4.18
N VAL A 637 -40.57 2.20 3.66
CA VAL A 637 -39.37 1.46 3.24
C VAL A 637 -38.66 0.84 4.45
N MET A 638 -38.50 1.59 5.54
CA MET A 638 -37.86 1.13 6.77
C MET A 638 -38.63 -0.02 7.43
N ALA A 639 -39.97 0.08 7.50
CA ALA A 639 -40.83 -0.98 8.03
C ALA A 639 -40.67 -2.28 7.24
N LYS A 640 -40.63 -2.18 5.90
CA LYS A 640 -40.41 -3.34 5.02
C LYS A 640 -39.03 -3.96 5.24
N VAL A 641 -37.98 -3.16 5.36
CA VAL A 641 -36.62 -3.66 5.64
C VAL A 641 -36.57 -4.33 7.02
N ALA A 642 -37.21 -3.75 8.04
CA ALA A 642 -37.28 -4.35 9.37
C ALA A 642 -38.02 -5.70 9.36
N GLU A 643 -39.12 -5.81 8.61
CA GLU A 643 -39.86 -7.06 8.44
C GLU A 643 -39.03 -8.12 7.71
N GLU A 644 -38.39 -7.77 6.59
CA GLU A 644 -37.51 -8.67 5.82
C GLU A 644 -36.37 -9.23 6.69
N GLN A 645 -35.80 -8.39 7.56
CA GLN A 645 -34.69 -8.77 8.44
C GLN A 645 -35.14 -9.56 9.66
N SER A 646 -36.36 -9.33 10.18
CA SER A 646 -36.91 -10.14 11.28
C SER A 646 -37.03 -11.63 10.94
N LYS A 647 -37.10 -11.96 9.64
CA LYS A 647 -37.15 -13.32 9.10
C LYS A 647 -35.76 -13.96 8.96
N ARG A 648 -34.67 -13.19 9.11
CA ARG A 648 -33.30 -13.67 8.99
C ARG A 648 -32.70 -13.95 10.38
N LYS A 649 -31.87 -15.00 10.48
CA LYS A 649 -31.16 -15.35 11.72
C LYS A 649 -30.02 -14.38 12.07
N ALA A 650 -29.37 -13.78 11.06
CA ALA A 650 -28.22 -12.90 11.26
C ALA A 650 -28.67 -11.43 11.37
N LEU A 651 -28.20 -10.74 12.39
CA LEU A 651 -28.38 -9.29 12.55
C LEU A 651 -27.55 -8.54 11.49
N THR A 652 -28.22 -7.81 10.60
CA THR A 652 -27.56 -6.94 9.60
C THR A 652 -27.50 -5.50 10.07
N ARG A 653 -26.44 -4.77 9.71
CA ARG A 653 -26.39 -3.32 9.97
C ARG A 653 -27.33 -2.60 9.01
N ARG A 654 -27.96 -1.54 9.51
CA ARG A 654 -29.01 -0.78 8.82
C ARG A 654 -28.70 0.70 8.98
N PHE A 655 -28.58 1.40 7.85
CA PHE A 655 -28.27 2.83 7.82
C PHE A 655 -29.33 3.60 7.04
N ILE A 656 -29.59 4.83 7.48
CA ILE A 656 -30.26 5.88 6.72
C ILE A 656 -29.15 6.83 6.25
N VAL A 657 -29.15 7.21 4.97
CA VAL A 657 -28.19 8.16 4.41
C VAL A 657 -28.94 9.30 3.76
N THR A 658 -28.66 10.54 4.21
CA THR A 658 -29.29 11.76 3.69
C THR A 658 -28.37 12.97 3.85
N GLU A 659 -28.71 14.08 3.19
CA GLU A 659 -28.04 15.37 3.35
C GLU A 659 -28.78 16.23 4.37
N GLY A 660 -28.04 17.07 5.10
CA GLY A 660 -28.61 18.11 5.94
C GLY A 660 -29.24 19.22 5.09
N LEU A 661 -28.45 19.76 4.17
CA LEU A 661 -28.88 20.73 3.16
C LEU A 661 -28.49 20.20 1.78
N PHE A 662 -29.50 19.89 0.97
CA PHE A 662 -29.31 19.19 -0.29
C PHE A 662 -28.61 20.06 -1.33
N GLU A 663 -27.51 19.58 -1.91
CA GLU A 663 -26.80 20.30 -2.97
C GLU A 663 -27.66 20.54 -4.23
N MET A 664 -28.52 19.57 -4.53
CA MET A 664 -29.24 19.47 -5.81
C MET A 664 -30.56 20.24 -5.83
N VAL A 665 -31.21 20.34 -4.67
CA VAL A 665 -32.56 20.93 -4.51
C VAL A 665 -32.51 22.19 -3.65
N GLY A 666 -31.55 22.27 -2.72
CA GLY A 666 -31.30 23.42 -1.86
C GLY A 666 -32.13 23.44 -0.59
N ASP A 667 -33.06 22.50 -0.41
CA ASP A 667 -33.90 22.35 0.78
C ASP A 667 -33.18 21.57 1.89
N CYS A 668 -33.81 21.47 3.06
CA CYS A 668 -33.27 20.76 4.21
C CYS A 668 -34.10 19.52 4.59
N SER A 669 -33.45 18.49 5.11
CA SER A 669 -34.12 17.32 5.67
C SER A 669 -34.90 17.64 6.95
N ASP A 670 -35.99 16.91 7.23
CA ASP A 670 -36.67 16.90 8.53
C ASP A 670 -35.91 16.00 9.52
N LEU A 671 -34.93 16.58 10.22
CA LEU A 671 -34.05 15.85 11.12
C LEU A 671 -34.77 15.30 12.37
N PRO A 672 -35.65 16.05 13.07
CA PRO A 672 -36.44 15.51 14.18
C PRO A 672 -37.21 14.25 13.79
N LYS A 673 -37.86 14.25 12.60
CA LYS A 673 -38.60 13.08 12.15
C LYS A 673 -37.68 11.92 11.77
N LEU A 674 -36.53 12.20 11.17
CA LEU A 674 -35.50 11.19 10.89
C LEU A 674 -35.02 10.50 12.17
N ILE A 675 -34.75 11.26 13.24
CA ILE A 675 -34.34 10.71 14.54
C ILE A 675 -35.46 9.84 15.15
N GLU A 676 -36.71 10.29 15.12
CA GLU A 676 -37.87 9.50 15.58
C GLU A 676 -37.94 8.15 14.85
N LEU A 677 -37.83 8.16 13.52
CA LEU A 677 -37.90 6.96 12.69
C LEU A 677 -36.68 6.05 12.90
N LYS A 678 -35.47 6.61 13.02
CA LYS A 678 -34.27 5.82 13.29
C LYS A 678 -34.44 5.05 14.60
N GLU A 679 -34.94 5.70 15.64
CA GLU A 679 -35.09 5.08 16.96
C GLU A 679 -36.21 4.05 16.99
N LYS A 680 -37.30 4.30 16.26
CA LYS A 680 -38.43 3.36 16.13
C LYS A 680 -38.01 2.06 15.45
N TYR A 681 -37.28 2.12 14.35
CA TYR A 681 -36.91 0.94 13.55
C TYR A 681 -35.48 0.42 13.80
N LYS A 682 -34.71 1.10 14.67
CA LYS A 682 -33.32 0.77 15.05
C LYS A 682 -32.34 0.81 13.88
N PHE A 683 -32.37 1.92 13.16
CA PHE A 683 -31.42 2.28 12.10
C PHE A 683 -30.38 3.28 12.63
N ARG A 684 -29.18 3.26 12.05
CA ARG A 684 -28.18 4.32 12.24
C ARG A 684 -28.38 5.41 11.20
N LEU A 685 -28.02 6.64 11.51
CA LEU A 685 -28.12 7.79 10.60
C LEU A 685 -26.72 8.27 10.21
N ALA A 686 -26.45 8.30 8.90
CA ALA A 686 -25.35 9.04 8.32
C ALA A 686 -25.88 10.31 7.65
N LEU A 687 -25.51 11.46 8.22
CA LEU A 687 -25.95 12.79 7.79
C LEU A 687 -24.78 13.53 7.14
N ASP A 688 -24.94 13.95 5.89
CA ASP A 688 -23.99 14.81 5.19
C ASP A 688 -24.34 16.29 5.42
N GLU A 689 -23.57 16.96 6.27
CA GLU A 689 -23.65 18.38 6.60
C GLU A 689 -22.76 19.25 5.71
N THR A 690 -22.24 18.75 4.58
CA THR A 690 -21.30 19.47 3.69
C THR A 690 -21.74 20.91 3.35
N ASN A 691 -23.03 21.13 3.06
CA ASN A 691 -23.55 22.46 2.70
C ASN A 691 -24.16 23.23 3.88
N SER A 692 -24.43 22.57 5.00
CA SER A 692 -25.09 23.16 6.18
C SER A 692 -24.11 23.52 7.29
N PHE A 693 -23.00 22.79 7.42
CA PHE A 693 -21.94 23.08 8.38
C PHE A 693 -21.28 24.42 8.09
N GLY A 694 -21.14 25.26 9.11
CA GLY A 694 -20.71 26.66 8.99
C GLY A 694 -21.80 27.62 8.53
N VAL A 695 -23.01 27.13 8.21
CA VAL A 695 -24.09 27.93 7.57
C VAL A 695 -25.38 27.96 8.40
N LEU A 696 -25.96 26.79 8.68
CA LEU A 696 -27.23 26.67 9.39
C LEU A 696 -27.03 26.67 10.91
N GLY A 697 -28.05 27.11 11.63
CA GLY A 697 -28.02 27.20 13.09
C GLY A 697 -27.42 28.52 13.58
N ARG A 698 -27.74 28.90 14.82
CA ARG A 698 -27.37 30.22 15.36
C ARG A 698 -25.88 30.52 15.25
N ASN A 699 -25.05 29.52 15.50
CA ASN A 699 -23.58 29.63 15.48
C ASN A 699 -22.95 28.93 14.26
N GLY A 700 -23.75 28.42 13.33
CA GLY A 700 -23.27 27.75 12.13
C GLY A 700 -22.89 26.28 12.36
N ARG A 701 -23.44 25.59 13.38
CA ARG A 701 -23.11 24.16 13.63
C ARG A 701 -23.73 23.19 12.63
N GLY A 702 -24.68 23.64 11.81
CA GLY A 702 -25.37 22.81 10.84
C GLY A 702 -26.84 22.58 11.16
N LEU A 703 -27.42 21.57 10.51
CA LEU A 703 -28.85 21.25 10.61
C LEU A 703 -29.24 20.81 12.03
N THR A 704 -28.35 20.07 12.71
CA THR A 704 -28.52 19.67 14.11
C THR A 704 -28.86 20.85 15.02
N GLU A 705 -28.08 21.93 14.97
CA GLU A 705 -28.37 23.16 15.73
C GLU A 705 -29.60 23.89 15.21
N ALA A 706 -29.80 23.96 13.89
CA ALA A 706 -30.92 24.67 13.29
C ALA A 706 -32.29 24.10 13.69
N GLN A 707 -32.40 22.79 13.81
CA GLN A 707 -33.64 22.09 14.18
C GLN A 707 -33.66 21.61 15.64
N ASN A 708 -32.70 22.07 16.46
CA ASN A 708 -32.59 21.76 17.89
C ASN A 708 -32.53 20.25 18.20
N VAL A 709 -31.74 19.54 17.42
CA VAL A 709 -31.44 18.12 17.57
C VAL A 709 -30.02 17.97 18.11
N ASP A 710 -29.85 17.14 19.13
CA ASP A 710 -28.52 16.85 19.68
C ASP A 710 -27.64 16.16 18.64
N ALA A 711 -26.42 16.65 18.45
CA ALA A 711 -25.48 16.10 17.47
C ALA A 711 -25.10 14.64 17.80
N GLU A 712 -25.09 14.25 19.09
CA GLU A 712 -24.86 12.87 19.51
C GLU A 712 -25.97 11.90 19.08
N SER A 713 -27.17 12.42 18.75
CA SER A 713 -28.25 11.61 18.21
C SER A 713 -28.03 11.23 16.74
N VAL A 714 -27.01 11.76 16.06
CA VAL A 714 -26.61 11.38 14.71
C VAL A 714 -25.37 10.49 14.79
N ASP A 715 -25.43 9.27 14.22
CA ASP A 715 -24.36 8.28 14.41
C ASP A 715 -23.09 8.63 13.64
N VAL A 716 -23.24 9.20 12.44
CA VAL A 716 -22.15 9.57 11.55
C VAL A 716 -22.50 10.93 10.92
N ILE A 717 -21.79 11.99 11.32
CA ILE A 717 -21.88 13.30 10.68
C ILE A 717 -20.71 13.44 9.74
N VAL A 718 -20.95 13.73 8.47
CA VAL A 718 -19.89 14.04 7.50
C VAL A 718 -20.04 15.49 7.09
N GLY A 719 -18.93 16.20 6.90
CA GLY A 719 -18.97 17.57 6.41
C GLY A 719 -17.73 17.94 5.62
N SER A 720 -17.78 19.13 5.02
CA SER A 720 -16.69 19.70 4.25
C SER A 720 -16.00 20.83 4.99
N LEU A 721 -14.69 20.94 4.81
CA LEU A 721 -13.90 22.11 5.23
C LEU A 721 -13.79 23.14 4.09
N THR A 722 -14.28 22.81 2.89
CA THR A 722 -14.39 23.73 1.77
C THR A 722 -15.65 24.59 1.89
N GLY A 723 -15.71 25.70 1.15
CA GLY A 723 -16.86 26.60 1.15
C GLY A 723 -16.83 27.58 2.33
N PRO A 724 -17.74 27.50 3.32
CA PRO A 724 -17.82 28.45 4.42
C PRO A 724 -16.54 28.54 5.27
N LEU A 725 -15.76 27.45 5.35
CA LEU A 725 -14.52 27.40 6.13
C LEU A 725 -13.28 27.83 5.32
N CYS A 726 -13.42 28.09 4.02
CA CYS A 726 -12.33 28.56 3.15
C CYS A 726 -11.03 27.71 3.17
N ALA A 727 -11.14 26.44 3.60
CA ALA A 727 -10.04 25.50 3.67
C ALA A 727 -10.19 24.39 2.61
N ALA A 728 -9.37 23.35 2.74
CA ALA A 728 -9.46 22.13 1.95
C ALA A 728 -9.78 20.94 2.87
N GLY A 729 -10.33 19.88 2.28
CA GLY A 729 -10.63 18.64 3.00
C GLY A 729 -12.07 18.50 3.46
N GLY A 730 -12.31 17.41 4.18
CA GLY A 730 -13.58 17.11 4.81
C GLY A 730 -13.36 16.50 6.19
N PHE A 731 -14.43 16.22 6.90
CA PHE A 731 -14.37 15.59 8.20
C PHE A 731 -15.50 14.59 8.40
N CYS A 732 -15.31 13.67 9.33
CA CYS A 732 -16.38 12.88 9.91
C CYS A 732 -16.36 13.03 11.43
N ALA A 733 -17.51 13.31 12.02
CA ALA A 733 -17.71 13.50 13.45
C ALA A 733 -18.74 12.50 13.99
N GLY A 734 -18.58 12.11 15.25
CA GLY A 734 -19.46 11.15 15.91
C GLY A 734 -18.88 10.70 17.25
N SER A 735 -19.22 9.48 17.65
CA SER A 735 -18.62 8.86 18.84
C SER A 735 -17.13 8.56 18.64
N THR A 736 -16.38 8.43 19.73
CA THR A 736 -14.96 8.06 19.66
C THR A 736 -14.75 6.72 18.93
N ASP A 737 -15.69 5.79 19.07
CA ASP A 737 -15.62 4.48 18.41
C ASP A 737 -15.83 4.59 16.90
N VAL A 738 -16.77 5.44 16.46
CA VAL A 738 -17.00 5.76 15.05
C VAL A 738 -15.73 6.34 14.42
N VAL A 739 -15.06 7.26 15.10
CA VAL A 739 -13.80 7.86 14.62
C VAL A 739 -12.66 6.85 14.58
N ARG A 740 -12.45 6.08 15.66
CA ARG A 740 -11.37 5.06 15.73
C ARG A 740 -11.54 3.98 14.67
N HIS A 741 -12.76 3.52 14.43
CA HIS A 741 -13.05 2.52 13.41
C HIS A 741 -12.67 3.01 12.01
N GLN A 742 -12.94 4.29 11.72
CA GLN A 742 -12.61 4.90 10.43
C GLN A 742 -11.11 5.09 10.24
N ARG A 743 -10.36 5.43 11.30
CA ARG A 743 -8.92 5.63 11.20
C ARG A 743 -8.22 4.42 10.59
N ILE A 744 -8.71 3.20 10.80
CA ILE A 744 -8.12 1.96 10.30
C ILE A 744 -8.78 1.48 8.99
N ASN A 745 -10.08 1.73 8.81
CA ASN A 745 -10.85 1.13 7.73
C ASN A 745 -11.19 2.07 6.55
N ALA A 746 -11.08 3.39 6.73
CA ALA A 746 -11.44 4.34 5.69
C ALA A 746 -10.30 4.46 4.66
N LEU A 747 -10.59 4.11 3.40
CA LEU A 747 -9.59 4.05 2.33
C LEU A 747 -8.92 5.40 2.07
N ALA A 748 -9.69 6.48 1.94
CA ALA A 748 -9.13 7.82 1.73
C ALA A 748 -8.35 8.37 2.94
N TYR A 749 -8.54 7.80 4.14
CA TYR A 749 -7.73 8.18 5.30
C TYR A 749 -6.43 7.35 5.38
N THR A 750 -6.50 6.08 5.00
CA THR A 750 -5.38 5.13 5.14
C THR A 750 -4.38 5.26 4.00
N TYR A 751 -4.87 5.44 2.76
CA TYR A 751 -4.09 5.32 1.54
C TYR A 751 -3.95 6.64 0.76
N SER A 752 -4.33 7.77 1.37
CA SER A 752 -4.14 9.11 0.79
C SER A 752 -3.27 9.97 1.70
N ALA A 753 -2.55 10.92 1.12
CA ALA A 753 -1.76 11.88 1.89
C ALA A 753 -2.66 12.67 2.85
N ALA A 754 -2.15 13.01 4.02
CA ALA A 754 -2.87 13.84 4.99
C ALA A 754 -3.12 15.25 4.45
N LEU A 755 -4.10 15.93 5.06
CA LEU A 755 -4.46 17.30 4.70
C LEU A 755 -3.22 18.22 4.83
N PRO A 756 -3.02 19.22 3.97
CA PRO A 756 -2.00 20.24 4.20
C PRO A 756 -2.18 20.95 5.55
N ALA A 757 -1.09 21.10 6.31
CA ALA A 757 -1.08 21.75 7.63
C ALA A 757 -1.77 23.12 7.62
N MET A 758 -1.45 23.94 6.60
CA MET A 758 -2.05 25.25 6.40
C MET A 758 -3.58 25.20 6.25
N SER A 759 -4.12 24.15 5.62
CA SER A 759 -5.56 23.99 5.42
C SER A 759 -6.25 23.58 6.72
N ALA A 760 -5.62 22.70 7.51
CA ALA A 760 -6.12 22.32 8.83
C ALA A 760 -6.23 23.56 9.75
N VAL A 761 -5.15 24.36 9.85
CA VAL A 761 -5.14 25.59 10.66
C VAL A 761 -6.13 26.63 10.12
N THR A 762 -6.27 26.77 8.80
CA THR A 762 -7.26 27.68 8.19
C THR A 762 -8.68 27.30 8.61
N ALA A 763 -9.01 26.01 8.63
CA ALA A 763 -10.32 25.53 9.06
C ALA A 763 -10.56 25.83 10.55
N SER A 764 -9.59 25.53 11.41
CA SER A 764 -9.66 25.82 12.86
C SER A 764 -9.83 27.33 13.14
N GLU A 765 -9.02 28.19 12.51
CA GLU A 765 -9.12 29.64 12.71
C GLU A 765 -10.46 30.19 12.19
N THR A 766 -10.97 29.64 11.08
CA THR A 766 -12.28 30.05 10.55
C THR A 766 -13.42 29.68 11.50
N LEU A 767 -13.37 28.48 12.11
CA LEU A 767 -14.32 28.09 13.15
C LEU A 767 -14.24 29.03 14.36
N ASN A 768 -13.04 29.38 14.79
CA ASN A 768 -12.82 30.34 15.87
C ASN A 768 -13.42 31.73 15.55
N VAL A 769 -13.24 32.21 14.31
CA VAL A 769 -13.85 33.47 13.85
C VAL A 769 -15.38 33.40 13.85
N LEU A 770 -15.96 32.29 13.39
CA LEU A 770 -17.42 32.09 13.42
C LEU A 770 -17.97 32.08 14.85
N GLN A 771 -17.24 31.51 15.82
CA GLN A 771 -17.62 31.52 17.23
C GLN A 771 -17.48 32.91 17.87
N CYS A 772 -16.41 33.63 17.56
CA CYS A 772 -16.12 34.94 18.14
C CYS A 772 -16.98 36.05 17.54
N ASN A 773 -17.39 35.92 16.28
CA ASN A 773 -18.13 36.93 15.54
C ASN A 773 -19.36 36.36 14.82
N PRO A 774 -20.44 36.02 15.57
CA PRO A 774 -21.66 35.47 14.99
C PRO A 774 -22.45 36.48 14.13
N ASP A 775 -22.14 37.79 14.21
CA ASP A 775 -22.82 38.83 13.42
C ASP A 775 -22.60 38.63 11.91
N ILE A 776 -21.50 37.98 11.51
CA ILE A 776 -21.22 37.63 10.11
C ILE A 776 -22.30 36.70 9.53
N LEU A 777 -22.79 35.74 10.33
CA LEU A 777 -23.88 34.85 9.95
C LEU A 777 -25.19 35.62 9.80
N ILE A 778 -25.47 36.55 10.72
CA ILE A 778 -26.67 37.39 10.69
C ILE A 778 -26.67 38.26 9.44
N GLN A 779 -25.54 38.91 9.13
CA GLN A 779 -25.39 39.74 7.93
C GLN A 779 -25.58 38.92 6.64
N CYS A 780 -25.04 37.70 6.59
CA CYS A 780 -25.25 36.80 5.45
C CYS A 780 -26.74 36.45 5.29
N ARG A 781 -27.45 36.09 6.37
CA ARG A 781 -28.90 35.84 6.36
C ARG A 781 -29.72 37.05 5.88
N GLU A 782 -29.33 38.25 6.29
CA GLU A 782 -29.97 39.48 5.79
C GLU A 782 -29.76 39.67 4.29
N ASN A 783 -28.56 39.41 3.79
CA ASN A 783 -28.25 39.46 2.37
C ASN A 783 -29.03 38.38 1.59
N ILE A 784 -29.18 37.16 2.13
CA ILE A 784 -30.00 36.09 1.53
C ILE A 784 -31.45 36.56 1.41
N ARG A 785 -32.03 37.13 2.49
CA ARG A 785 -33.40 37.67 2.45
C ARG A 785 -33.54 38.81 1.44
N ALA A 786 -32.55 39.70 1.34
CA ALA A 786 -32.56 40.80 0.38
C ALA A 786 -32.50 40.32 -1.07
N MET A 787 -31.62 39.36 -1.38
CA MET A 787 -31.52 38.73 -2.69
C MET A 787 -32.81 37.99 -3.04
N ARG A 788 -33.31 37.17 -2.12
CA ARG A 788 -34.56 36.42 -2.29
C ARG A 788 -35.74 37.33 -2.59
N ALA A 789 -35.92 38.40 -1.83
CA ALA A 789 -36.99 39.37 -2.06
C ALA A 789 -36.95 40.03 -3.46
N GLN A 790 -35.79 40.09 -4.13
CA GLN A 790 -35.69 40.59 -5.49
C GLN A 790 -36.04 39.55 -6.57
N LEU A 791 -35.89 38.26 -6.27
CA LEU A 791 -36.05 37.18 -7.23
C LEU A 791 -37.39 36.45 -7.04
N ASP A 792 -37.73 36.05 -5.82
CA ASP A 792 -38.94 35.30 -5.48
C ASP A 792 -39.68 36.04 -4.35
N PRO A 793 -40.92 36.55 -4.56
CA PRO A 793 -41.86 36.25 -5.65
C PRO A 793 -41.84 37.22 -6.84
N ARG A 794 -40.92 38.19 -6.88
CA ARG A 794 -40.94 39.29 -7.87
C ARG A 794 -40.67 38.86 -9.31
N SER A 795 -40.01 37.73 -9.54
CA SER A 795 -39.82 37.18 -10.88
C SER A 795 -41.06 36.44 -11.33
N ASP A 796 -41.54 36.74 -12.53
CA ASP A 796 -42.65 36.00 -13.13
C ASP A 796 -42.23 34.60 -13.60
N TRP A 797 -40.93 34.35 -13.77
CA TRP A 797 -40.40 33.19 -14.47
C TRP A 797 -39.87 32.07 -13.56
N VAL A 798 -39.25 32.43 -12.44
CA VAL A 798 -38.52 31.50 -11.56
C VAL A 798 -39.01 31.54 -10.13
N ILE A 799 -38.75 30.47 -9.39
CA ILE A 799 -38.94 30.33 -7.93
C ILE A 799 -37.67 29.79 -7.29
N CYS A 800 -37.46 30.10 -6.01
CA CYS A 800 -36.32 29.59 -5.26
C CYS A 800 -36.74 28.33 -4.49
N THR A 801 -36.06 27.20 -4.73
CA THR A 801 -36.29 25.95 -3.99
C THR A 801 -35.48 25.85 -2.70
N SER A 802 -34.43 26.66 -2.58
CA SER A 802 -33.52 26.58 -1.43
C SER A 802 -34.16 27.03 -0.10
N ASP A 803 -33.72 26.44 1.00
CA ASP A 803 -34.08 26.84 2.36
C ASP A 803 -33.84 28.35 2.60
N PRO A 804 -34.68 29.08 3.35
CA PRO A 804 -34.53 30.52 3.61
C PRO A 804 -33.17 30.99 4.14
N GLU A 805 -32.43 30.12 4.84
CA GLU A 805 -31.10 30.43 5.35
C GLU A 805 -29.97 29.90 4.47
N ASN A 806 -30.28 29.21 3.36
CA ASN A 806 -29.27 28.68 2.44
C ASN A 806 -28.63 29.81 1.59
N PRO A 807 -27.32 30.05 1.69
CA PRO A 807 -26.59 31.04 0.89
C PRO A 807 -26.43 30.62 -0.57
N VAL A 808 -26.68 29.36 -0.92
CA VAL A 808 -26.74 28.86 -2.28
C VAL A 808 -28.20 28.83 -2.73
N MET A 809 -28.63 29.90 -3.39
CA MET A 809 -29.97 29.99 -3.95
C MET A 809 -30.04 29.28 -5.30
N LEU A 810 -30.88 28.25 -5.36
CA LEU A 810 -31.23 27.54 -6.59
C LEU A 810 -32.56 28.07 -7.10
N LEU A 811 -32.54 28.62 -8.31
CA LEU A 811 -33.71 29.18 -8.99
C LEU A 811 -34.13 28.24 -10.12
N VAL A 812 -35.33 27.70 -10.02
CA VAL A 812 -35.92 26.83 -11.05
C VAL A 812 -37.06 27.56 -11.76
N PHE A 813 -37.36 27.18 -12.99
CA PHE A 813 -38.54 27.72 -13.67
C PHE A 813 -39.82 27.31 -12.95
N LYS A 814 -40.80 28.22 -12.90
CA LYS A 814 -42.12 27.91 -12.35
C LYS A 814 -42.76 26.76 -13.13
N PRO A 815 -43.48 25.83 -12.48
CA PRO A 815 -44.17 24.73 -13.16
C PRO A 815 -45.10 25.22 -14.29
N ASP A 816 -45.82 26.32 -14.09
CA ASP A 816 -46.71 26.92 -15.08
C ASP A 816 -45.96 27.42 -16.33
N VAL A 817 -44.73 27.93 -16.16
CA VAL A 817 -43.87 28.39 -17.25
C VAL A 817 -43.37 27.20 -18.08
N ILE A 818 -42.95 26.12 -17.40
CA ILE A 818 -42.51 24.89 -18.05
C ILE A 818 -43.67 24.28 -18.86
N GLN A 819 -44.87 24.18 -18.28
CA GLN A 819 -46.04 23.61 -18.94
C GLN A 819 -46.54 24.47 -20.11
N SER A 820 -46.63 25.79 -19.92
CA SER A 820 -47.14 26.71 -20.97
C SER A 820 -46.21 26.79 -22.18
N ARG A 821 -44.89 26.74 -21.97
CA ARG A 821 -43.88 26.81 -23.04
C ARG A 821 -43.39 25.46 -23.53
N ARG A 822 -43.80 24.36 -22.87
CA ARG A 822 -43.36 22.98 -23.15
C ARG A 822 -41.84 22.84 -23.20
N LEU A 823 -41.16 23.40 -22.20
CA LEU A 823 -39.70 23.41 -22.13
C LEU A 823 -39.18 22.01 -21.78
N SER A 824 -38.32 21.44 -22.63
CA SER A 824 -37.55 20.23 -22.28
C SER A 824 -36.48 20.55 -21.23
N ILE A 825 -35.83 19.52 -20.66
CA ILE A 825 -34.70 19.71 -19.73
C ILE A 825 -33.55 20.44 -20.43
N GLU A 826 -33.23 20.04 -21.66
CA GLU A 826 -32.21 20.68 -22.50
C GLU A 826 -32.55 22.15 -22.81
N ASP A 827 -33.83 22.45 -23.11
CA ASP A 827 -34.26 23.84 -23.31
C ASP A 827 -34.08 24.68 -22.04
N GLN A 828 -34.39 24.11 -20.87
CA GLN A 828 -34.20 24.80 -19.59
C GLN A 828 -32.73 25.07 -19.32
N GLU A 829 -31.84 24.09 -19.54
CA GLU A 829 -30.39 24.26 -19.38
C GLU A 829 -29.84 25.35 -20.30
N ARG A 830 -30.26 25.34 -21.57
CA ARG A 830 -29.89 26.37 -22.55
C ARG A 830 -30.36 27.75 -22.10
N LEU A 831 -31.62 27.89 -21.71
CA LEU A 831 -32.17 29.17 -21.25
C LEU A 831 -31.46 29.68 -19.98
N PHE A 832 -31.11 28.80 -19.04
CA PHE A 832 -30.33 29.19 -17.87
C PHE A 832 -28.89 29.58 -18.21
N SER A 833 -28.27 28.94 -19.21
CA SER A 833 -26.97 29.36 -19.75
C SER A 833 -27.05 30.79 -20.30
N ASP A 834 -28.05 31.06 -21.15
CA ASP A 834 -28.29 32.40 -21.70
C ASP A 834 -28.54 33.44 -20.59
N CYS A 835 -29.24 33.06 -19.51
CA CYS A 835 -29.46 33.94 -18.35
C CYS A 835 -28.16 34.24 -17.58
N ALA A 836 -27.28 33.26 -17.42
CA ALA A 836 -25.99 33.43 -16.75
C ALA A 836 -25.06 34.35 -17.59
N GLU A 837 -25.01 34.12 -18.91
CA GLU A 837 -24.26 34.96 -19.84
C GLU A 837 -24.79 36.40 -19.86
N GLU A 838 -26.11 36.58 -19.95
CA GLU A 838 -26.70 37.92 -19.91
C GLU A 838 -26.46 38.60 -18.56
N SER A 839 -26.46 37.87 -17.45
CA SER A 839 -26.08 38.44 -16.14
C SER A 839 -24.62 38.89 -16.12
N LEU A 840 -23.72 38.09 -16.70
CA LEU A 840 -22.30 38.39 -16.79
C LEU A 840 -22.03 39.65 -17.64
N VAL A 841 -22.71 39.80 -18.78
CA VAL A 841 -22.65 41.01 -19.63
C VAL A 841 -23.06 42.26 -18.86
N ASN A 842 -23.98 42.13 -17.91
CA ASN A 842 -24.42 43.22 -17.04
C ASN A 842 -23.60 43.32 -15.73
N GLY A 843 -22.43 42.67 -15.65
CA GLY A 843 -21.46 42.80 -14.57
C GLY A 843 -21.72 41.92 -13.33
N VAL A 844 -22.60 40.92 -13.42
CA VAL A 844 -22.90 39.99 -12.32
C VAL A 844 -22.60 38.55 -12.75
N LEU A 845 -21.60 37.94 -12.12
CA LEU A 845 -21.21 36.56 -12.37
C LEU A 845 -22.05 35.61 -11.49
N ILE A 846 -22.82 34.75 -12.12
CA ILE A 846 -23.57 33.63 -11.53
C ILE A 846 -23.30 32.38 -12.36
N THR A 847 -23.75 31.22 -11.88
CA THR A 847 -23.58 29.97 -12.62
C THR A 847 -24.88 29.18 -12.68
N ARG A 848 -24.92 28.13 -13.48
CA ARG A 848 -25.99 27.13 -13.45
C ARG A 848 -25.62 26.01 -12.49
N LEU A 849 -26.63 25.33 -11.96
CA LEU A 849 -26.43 24.06 -11.28
C LEU A 849 -25.95 23.05 -12.34
N LYS A 850 -24.68 22.66 -12.25
CA LYS A 850 -24.10 21.60 -13.10
C LYS A 850 -24.06 20.34 -12.28
N THR A 851 -24.71 19.31 -12.78
CA THR A 851 -24.77 18.00 -12.13
C THR A 851 -24.59 16.94 -13.18
N MET A 852 -23.70 15.98 -12.94
CA MET A 852 -23.60 14.82 -13.82
C MET A 852 -24.95 14.09 -13.86
N PRO A 853 -25.41 13.62 -15.04
CA PRO A 853 -26.51 12.68 -15.10
C PRO A 853 -26.20 11.53 -14.13
N LEU A 854 -27.15 11.24 -13.24
CA LEU A 854 -26.97 10.20 -12.25
C LEU A 854 -27.07 8.85 -12.95
N ILE A 855 -25.95 8.41 -13.55
CA ILE A 855 -25.88 7.12 -14.26
C ILE A 855 -26.26 6.02 -13.26
N SER A 856 -27.29 5.26 -13.63
CA SER A 856 -27.81 4.13 -12.87
C SER A 856 -26.81 2.96 -12.86
N SER A 857 -25.77 3.03 -12.02
CA SER A 857 -24.91 1.86 -11.73
C SER A 857 -25.44 1.00 -10.58
N LEU A 858 -26.45 1.47 -9.84
CA LEU A 858 -26.93 0.86 -8.58
C LEU A 858 -28.07 -0.16 -8.73
N GLY A 859 -28.53 -0.45 -9.95
CA GLY A 859 -29.37 -1.63 -10.25
C GLY A 859 -30.24 -1.48 -11.51
N PRO A 860 -30.71 -2.59 -12.13
CA PRO A 860 -31.45 -2.58 -13.40
C PRO A 860 -32.88 -2.00 -13.32
N LYS A 861 -33.30 -1.47 -12.16
CA LYS A 861 -34.63 -0.88 -11.93
C LYS A 861 -34.59 0.56 -11.42
N ASP A 862 -33.40 1.14 -11.25
CA ASP A 862 -33.29 2.54 -10.83
C ASP A 862 -33.56 3.43 -12.05
N THR A 863 -34.80 3.96 -12.12
CA THR A 863 -35.22 4.92 -13.14
C THR A 863 -34.39 6.20 -13.01
N ASP A 864 -33.93 6.72 -14.16
CA ASP A 864 -33.17 7.97 -14.27
C ASP A 864 -33.76 9.06 -13.37
N VAL A 865 -32.97 9.49 -12.39
CA VAL A 865 -33.35 10.59 -11.52
C VAL A 865 -33.08 11.87 -12.29
N ASN A 866 -34.12 12.45 -12.89
CA ASN A 866 -34.01 13.73 -13.58
C ASN A 866 -33.89 14.87 -12.57
N ILE A 867 -32.69 15.42 -12.47
CA ILE A 867 -32.39 16.63 -11.71
C ILE A 867 -32.98 17.82 -12.45
N ARG A 868 -33.58 18.76 -11.70
CA ARG A 868 -34.14 19.97 -12.31
C ARG A 868 -33.01 20.96 -12.62
N PRO A 869 -32.91 21.46 -13.86
CA PRO A 869 -32.00 22.55 -14.16
C PRO A 869 -32.33 23.76 -13.30
N ALA A 870 -31.29 24.41 -12.78
CA ALA A 870 -31.44 25.59 -11.93
C ALA A 870 -30.34 26.62 -12.21
N LEU A 871 -30.66 27.89 -11.99
CA LEU A 871 -29.67 28.95 -11.87
C LEU A 871 -29.18 29.00 -10.42
N LYS A 872 -27.86 28.97 -10.21
CA LYS A 872 -27.21 28.97 -8.91
C LYS A 872 -26.62 30.35 -8.61
N VAL A 873 -27.09 30.95 -7.52
CA VAL A 873 -26.64 32.25 -7.01
C VAL A 873 -26.10 32.03 -5.61
N CYS A 874 -24.81 32.29 -5.40
CA CYS A 874 -24.13 32.18 -4.12
C CYS A 874 -24.03 33.55 -3.46
N ILE A 875 -24.65 33.71 -2.29
CA ILE A 875 -24.72 34.97 -1.54
C ILE A 875 -23.51 35.09 -0.61
N THR A 876 -23.00 36.31 -0.44
CA THR A 876 -21.87 36.60 0.44
C THR A 876 -22.13 37.79 1.36
N SER A 877 -21.54 37.80 2.55
CA SER A 877 -21.49 38.94 3.46
C SER A 877 -20.47 40.00 3.03
N GLY A 878 -19.58 39.68 2.09
CA GLY A 878 -18.61 40.63 1.55
C GLY A 878 -19.22 41.75 0.70
N LEU A 879 -20.49 41.62 0.33
CA LEU A 879 -21.25 42.63 -0.40
C LEU A 879 -22.23 43.35 0.53
N SER A 880 -22.37 44.66 0.32
CA SER A 880 -23.39 45.44 1.02
C SER A 880 -24.80 45.04 0.56
N LYS A 881 -25.79 45.25 1.44
CA LYS A 881 -27.20 45.02 1.10
C LYS A 881 -27.64 45.72 -0.20
N LYS A 882 -27.14 46.94 -0.45
CA LYS A 882 -27.44 47.70 -1.68
C LYS A 882 -26.88 47.03 -2.94
N GLU A 883 -25.67 46.48 -2.85
CA GLU A 883 -25.05 45.75 -3.96
C GLU A 883 -25.77 44.43 -4.23
N ILE A 884 -26.18 43.72 -3.18
CA ILE A 884 -26.99 42.51 -3.26
C ILE A 884 -28.35 42.79 -3.93
N GLU A 885 -29.05 43.84 -3.51
CA GLU A 885 -30.32 44.24 -4.12
C GLU A 885 -30.14 44.62 -5.59
N LYS A 886 -29.09 45.39 -5.92
CA LYS A 886 -28.76 45.74 -7.30
C LYS A 886 -28.47 44.50 -8.14
N ALA A 887 -27.67 43.56 -7.64
CA ALA A 887 -27.36 42.32 -8.32
C ALA A 887 -28.61 41.47 -8.55
N GLY A 888 -29.50 41.35 -7.56
CA GLY A 888 -30.77 40.65 -7.69
C GLY A 888 -31.69 41.27 -8.76
N VAL A 889 -31.72 42.60 -8.87
CA VAL A 889 -32.43 43.29 -9.96
C VAL A 889 -31.82 42.98 -11.32
N THR A 890 -30.48 43.00 -11.43
CA THR A 890 -29.77 42.65 -12.66
C THR A 890 -30.09 41.22 -13.10
N ILE A 891 -30.02 40.25 -12.19
CA ILE A 891 -30.35 38.84 -12.48
C ILE A 891 -31.80 38.70 -12.94
N ARG A 892 -32.76 39.35 -12.25
CA ARG A 892 -34.17 39.33 -12.65
C ARG A 892 -34.39 39.92 -14.04
N HIS A 893 -33.71 41.02 -14.35
CA HIS A 893 -33.78 41.64 -15.69
C HIS A 893 -33.17 40.76 -16.77
N ALA A 894 -32.04 40.09 -16.48
CA ALA A 894 -31.43 39.13 -17.40
C ALA A 894 -32.39 37.98 -17.71
N ILE A 895 -32.99 37.36 -16.68
CA ILE A 895 -34.01 36.31 -16.84
C ILE A 895 -35.18 36.81 -17.70
N THR A 896 -35.71 37.99 -17.39
CA THR A 896 -36.84 38.56 -18.13
C THR A 896 -36.47 38.82 -19.60
N LYS A 897 -35.28 39.35 -19.86
CA LYS A 897 -34.79 39.64 -21.21
C LYS A 897 -34.64 38.35 -22.03
N VAL A 898 -34.04 37.31 -21.47
CA VAL A 898 -33.89 36.01 -22.14
C VAL A 898 -35.26 35.38 -22.39
N MET A 899 -36.15 35.37 -21.40
CA MET A 899 -37.48 34.77 -21.52
C MET A 899 -38.42 35.54 -22.46
N THR A 900 -38.16 36.82 -22.76
CA THR A 900 -38.96 37.64 -23.69
C THR A 900 -38.36 37.74 -25.09
N ARG A 901 -37.12 37.27 -25.32
CA ARG A 901 -36.54 37.17 -26.67
C ARG A 901 -37.42 36.25 -27.52
N LYS A 902 -37.91 36.75 -28.66
CA LYS A 902 -38.58 35.91 -29.67
C LYS A 902 -37.56 34.89 -30.20
N THR A 903 -37.84 33.61 -29.97
CA THR A 903 -37.06 32.51 -30.55
C THR A 903 -37.24 32.55 -32.07
N ASN A 904 -36.30 33.13 -32.80
CA ASN A 904 -36.19 32.86 -34.23
C ASN A 904 -35.81 31.39 -34.36
N ARG A 905 -36.79 30.51 -34.60
CA ARG A 905 -36.54 29.12 -34.99
C ARG A 905 -35.72 29.15 -36.28
N LEU A 906 -34.42 28.90 -36.17
CA LEU A 906 -33.60 28.45 -37.29
C LEU A 906 -34.14 27.09 -37.72
N SER A 907 -34.87 27.09 -38.82
CA SER A 907 -35.18 25.90 -39.61
C SER A 907 -33.91 25.45 -40.33
N GLY A 908 -33.37 24.30 -39.96
CA GLY A 908 -32.28 23.57 -40.63
C GLY A 908 -31.70 22.58 -39.63
N SER A 909 -31.62 21.27 -39.86
CA SER A 909 -31.62 20.49 -41.09
C SER A 909 -32.17 19.08 -40.80
N THR A 910 -33.29 18.71 -41.44
CA THR A 910 -33.57 17.32 -41.77
C THR A 910 -33.19 17.14 -43.23
N SER A 911 -32.06 16.46 -43.48
CA SER A 911 -31.75 15.72 -44.70
C SER A 911 -30.68 14.70 -44.39
#